data_AF-G0HF69-F1
#
_entry.id   AF-G0HF69-F1
#
_cell.length_a   1.000
_cell.length_b   1.000
_cell.length_c   1.000
_cell.angle_alpha   90.00
_cell.angle_beta   90.00
_cell.angle_gamma   90.00
#
_symmetry.space_group_name_H-M   'P 1'
#
loop_
_entity.id
_entity.type
_entity.pdbx_description
1 polymer ?
#
loop_
_entity_poly.entity_id
_entity_poly.type
_entity_poly.pdbx_seq_one_letter_code
_entity_poly.pdbx_strand_id
1 'polypeptide(L)'
;MRGALGRSILPFSRGRGHRPGNGQGSGHQAEDPRRAPRGELKDVGFRDALRLFMSRPRTFLRRARVVLSQRWRTSIQTRVIGSVFLSSLVVIMALGFVLTSFVSQQLLDEKHDVATSAVDRARVSVEEQLRSSDNSNSLQLRINAARASLTERSSGAAESSGGSSTVFEPVVIAPDINGRDVSSPEQQQIPESLRTFVRQGRVADQYATVDRASGKYKALIIGTPVASDIQGLELYLVLPLDNEESTLGLMRGLLLAGAVTLLVLLVVIAWVFSQQLTVPVRTASRIAERFAAGHLRERMAVDGQDEVARLAMSFNDLAENLSHQIRQLEDFGSLQQQFTSDVSHELRTPLTTVRMAADLIHDNAEDLDPMTRRASELMLSELDRFEMLLGDLLEISRHDAGVANLSLEMIDVRGVVKSTLEQVRAIAEEVGCPIILDLPDEPVSVQVDSRRVERVLRNLLANAIDHSEGRPVDVTMRTGDGSLAVTVVDHGVGLTPGEADLVFNRFWRADPSRERRTGGTGLGLAIAKEDALLHGGRLEATGEPGVGACFRLTLPLEPGEEVRSSPLPLEVHPESAVPAGEDAPVVPELPEYPAPADADAVDVSAHVDAAEAAEAFEAMDTMNVVDAYGGFEGFTEEEVRKALEEAADMDEYDEYDEHDDNADNGDNGDNGDNGEDREDREDRHE
;
A
#
# COMPACT_ATOMS: atom_id res chain seq x y z
N MET A 1 -27.31 55.99 -29.69
CA MET A 1 -28.07 57.24 -29.88
C MET A 1 -29.11 57.35 -28.78
N ARG A 2 -29.04 58.43 -27.97
CA ARG A 2 -30.10 59.10 -27.16
C ARG A 2 -31.10 58.19 -26.42
N GLY A 3 -31.14 58.19 -25.09
CA GLY A 3 -31.44 59.36 -24.24
C GLY A 3 -32.85 59.14 -23.65
N ALA A 4 -32.97 58.78 -22.38
CA ALA A 4 -33.06 59.69 -21.23
C ALA A 4 -34.45 60.32 -21.05
N LEU A 5 -34.83 60.44 -19.77
CA LEU A 5 -35.91 61.26 -19.18
C LEU A 5 -37.30 60.60 -19.16
N GLY A 6 -38.04 60.54 -18.05
CA GLY A 6 -37.84 61.08 -16.72
C GLY A 6 -39.17 61.27 -16.00
N ARG A 7 -39.08 61.52 -14.69
CA ARG A 7 -40.02 62.27 -13.82
C ARG A 7 -41.36 61.62 -13.48
N SER A 8 -41.51 61.19 -12.23
CA SER A 8 -42.06 61.94 -11.07
C SER A 8 -43.59 61.79 -10.97
N ILE A 9 -44.15 61.37 -9.84
CA ILE A 9 -44.76 62.27 -8.85
C ILE A 9 -45.02 61.46 -7.54
N LEU A 10 -44.52 61.96 -6.41
CA LEU A 10 -45.01 61.67 -5.05
C LEU A 10 -46.16 62.63 -4.72
N PRO A 11 -47.03 62.29 -3.74
CA PRO A 11 -46.90 63.01 -2.46
C PRO A 11 -47.13 62.15 -1.19
N PHE A 12 -46.37 62.48 -0.14
CA PHE A 12 -46.76 62.73 1.27
C PHE A 12 -48.10 62.13 1.80
N SER A 13 -48.26 61.57 3.02
CA SER A 13 -47.45 61.62 4.24
C SER A 13 -47.95 60.60 5.31
N ARG A 14 -47.02 60.26 6.23
CA ARG A 14 -47.16 59.95 7.67
C ARG A 14 -47.95 58.72 8.15
N GLY A 15 -47.22 57.87 8.91
CA GLY A 15 -47.78 57.10 10.02
C GLY A 15 -46.99 55.85 10.40
N ARG A 16 -46.02 55.98 11.32
CA ARG A 16 -45.30 54.86 11.96
C ARG A 16 -46.27 53.90 12.67
N GLY A 17 -46.04 52.59 12.50
CA GLY A 17 -46.64 51.56 13.34
C GLY A 17 -46.01 50.19 13.07
N HIS A 18 -45.37 49.62 14.08
CA HIS A 18 -44.55 48.41 14.03
C HIS A 18 -45.40 47.14 14.20
N ARG A 19 -44.93 46.03 13.59
CA ARG A 19 -45.35 44.61 13.70
C ARG A 19 -46.55 44.11 12.85
N PRO A 20 -46.33 43.01 12.11
CA PRO A 20 -47.14 41.80 12.22
C PRO A 20 -46.24 40.60 12.60
N GLY A 21 -46.70 39.50 13.19
CA GLY A 21 -48.02 38.89 13.08
C GLY A 21 -47.94 37.71 12.11
N ASN A 22 -48.05 36.50 12.67
CA ASN A 22 -48.11 35.18 12.03
C ASN A 22 -48.74 35.14 10.63
N GLY A 23 -48.16 34.34 9.74
CA GLY A 23 -48.79 33.89 8.51
C GLY A 23 -48.11 32.65 7.96
N GLN A 24 -48.76 31.50 8.14
CA GLN A 24 -48.43 30.21 7.52
C GLN A 24 -48.32 30.35 6.01
N GLY A 25 -47.26 29.78 5.43
CA GLY A 25 -47.09 29.55 4.01
C GLY A 25 -46.56 28.14 3.80
N SER A 26 -47.47 27.24 3.46
CA SER A 26 -47.21 25.85 3.08
C SER A 26 -46.45 25.77 1.75
N GLY A 27 -45.27 25.17 1.78
CA GLY A 27 -44.56 24.70 0.58
C GLY A 27 -44.15 23.24 0.80
N HIS A 28 -44.97 22.31 0.31
CA HIS A 28 -44.58 20.91 0.14
C HIS A 28 -43.56 20.83 -1.00
N GLN A 29 -42.31 20.50 -0.70
CA GLN A 29 -41.38 19.92 -1.66
C GLN A 29 -41.08 18.49 -1.21
N ALA A 30 -41.27 17.56 -2.14
CA ALA A 30 -41.07 16.14 -1.98
C ALA A 30 -39.60 15.82 -1.69
N GLU A 31 -39.32 15.14 -0.57
CA GLU A 31 -38.01 14.58 -0.26
C GLU A 31 -37.78 13.29 -1.06
N ASP A 32 -36.68 13.27 -1.80
CA ASP A 32 -36.14 12.12 -2.55
C ASP A 32 -35.63 11.04 -1.58
N PRO A 33 -36.14 9.78 -1.64
CA PRO A 33 -35.81 8.73 -0.67
C PRO A 33 -34.42 8.08 -0.88
N ARG A 34 -33.53 8.63 -1.71
CA ARG A 34 -32.24 7.99 -2.05
C ARG A 34 -30.97 8.66 -1.51
N ARG A 35 -31.06 9.72 -0.69
CA ARG A 35 -29.89 10.30 -0.01
C ARG A 35 -29.79 9.85 1.45
N ALA A 36 -28.76 9.05 1.75
CA ALA A 36 -28.36 8.78 3.12
C ALA A 36 -27.83 10.07 3.78
N PRO A 37 -28.18 10.37 5.04
CA PRO A 37 -27.66 11.55 5.71
C PRO A 37 -26.17 11.35 6.04
N ARG A 38 -25.29 12.12 5.39
CA ARG A 38 -23.90 12.30 5.83
C ARG A 38 -23.92 13.03 7.16
N GLY A 39 -23.77 12.28 8.25
CA GLY A 39 -23.66 12.83 9.60
C GLY A 39 -22.26 13.39 9.84
N GLU A 40 -22.10 14.70 9.70
CA GLU A 40 -21.02 15.43 10.38
C GLU A 40 -21.26 15.37 11.90
N LEU A 41 -20.47 14.56 12.60
CA LEU A 41 -20.45 14.50 14.05
C LEU A 41 -19.59 15.64 14.60
N LYS A 42 -20.16 16.85 14.68
CA LYS A 42 -19.66 17.89 15.59
C LYS A 42 -20.26 17.64 16.98
N ASP A 43 -19.39 17.26 17.91
CA ASP A 43 -19.56 17.30 19.37
C ASP A 43 -20.94 16.92 19.94
N VAL A 44 -21.28 15.63 19.87
CA VAL A 44 -22.33 15.08 20.74
C VAL A 44 -21.75 14.92 22.14
N GLY A 45 -21.96 15.92 22.99
CA GLY A 45 -21.55 15.88 24.39
C GLY A 45 -22.20 14.71 25.15
N PHE A 46 -21.47 14.13 26.11
CA PHE A 46 -21.91 13.03 26.98
C PHE A 46 -23.33 13.21 27.56
N ARG A 47 -23.73 14.46 27.84
CA ARG A 47 -25.06 14.81 28.38
C ARG A 47 -26.21 14.55 27.41
N ASP A 48 -26.01 14.74 26.11
CA ASP A 48 -27.06 14.52 25.10
C ASP A 48 -27.21 13.03 24.76
N ALA A 49 -26.11 12.27 24.79
CA ALA A 49 -26.14 10.82 24.73
C ALA A 49 -26.92 10.22 25.91
N LEU A 50 -26.70 10.74 27.13
CA LEU A 50 -27.38 10.28 28.34
C LEU A 50 -28.90 10.56 28.31
N ARG A 51 -29.31 11.74 27.81
CA ARG A 51 -30.73 12.09 27.63
C ARG A 51 -31.44 11.24 26.57
N LEU A 52 -30.75 10.91 25.47
CA LEU A 52 -31.28 10.02 24.43
C LEU A 52 -31.42 8.58 24.93
N PHE A 53 -30.48 8.10 25.74
CA PHE A 53 -30.57 6.80 26.39
C PHE A 53 -31.77 6.69 27.35
N MET A 54 -31.99 7.71 28.19
CA MET A 54 -33.13 7.70 29.13
C MET A 54 -34.50 7.84 28.45
N SER A 55 -34.60 8.58 27.34
CA SER A 55 -35.89 8.88 26.71
C SER A 55 -36.33 7.85 25.65
N ARG A 56 -35.39 7.27 24.88
CA ARG A 56 -35.69 6.29 23.81
C ARG A 56 -34.57 5.24 23.66
N PRO A 57 -34.55 4.19 24.50
CA PRO A 57 -33.45 3.23 24.54
C PRO A 57 -33.30 2.43 23.23
N ARG A 58 -34.41 2.08 22.56
CA ARG A 58 -34.41 1.29 21.31
C ARG A 58 -33.76 2.03 20.13
N THR A 59 -33.99 3.33 19.99
CA THR A 59 -33.40 4.13 18.90
C THR A 59 -31.93 4.45 19.18
N PHE A 60 -31.57 4.64 20.46
CA PHE A 60 -30.18 4.80 20.86
C PHE A 60 -29.36 3.54 20.59
N LEU A 61 -29.86 2.36 20.96
CA LEU A 61 -29.21 1.07 20.68
C LEU A 61 -29.00 0.83 19.18
N ARG A 62 -29.98 1.14 18.34
CA ARG A 62 -29.87 0.95 16.89
C ARG A 62 -28.85 1.92 16.25
N ARG A 63 -28.83 3.19 16.68
CA ARG A 63 -27.83 4.18 16.22
C ARG A 63 -26.43 3.88 16.74
N ALA A 64 -26.31 3.53 18.02
CA ALA A 64 -25.06 3.11 18.64
C ALA A 64 -24.48 1.89 17.91
N ARG A 65 -25.31 0.88 17.58
CA ARG A 65 -24.84 -0.31 16.84
C ARG A 65 -24.25 0.03 15.47
N VAL A 66 -24.87 0.94 14.72
CA VAL A 66 -24.35 1.35 13.40
C VAL A 66 -23.02 2.11 13.55
N VAL A 67 -22.97 3.11 14.43
CA VAL A 67 -21.75 3.91 14.68
C VAL A 67 -20.63 3.03 15.21
N LEU A 68 -20.93 2.13 16.14
CA LEU A 68 -19.95 1.22 16.73
C LEU A 68 -19.45 0.21 15.68
N SER A 69 -20.32 -0.29 14.79
CA SER A 69 -19.90 -1.21 13.72
C SER A 69 -19.00 -0.55 12.68
N GLN A 70 -19.26 0.71 12.33
CA GLN A 70 -18.42 1.47 11.40
C GLN A 70 -17.06 1.80 12.03
N ARG A 71 -17.06 2.27 13.29
CA ARG A 71 -15.82 2.57 14.02
C ARG A 71 -15.00 1.32 14.35
N TRP A 72 -15.63 0.18 14.67
CA TRP A 72 -14.94 -1.09 14.88
C TRP A 72 -14.14 -1.51 13.64
N ARG A 73 -14.64 -1.23 12.43
CA ARG A 73 -13.94 -1.53 11.17
C ARG A 73 -12.80 -0.56 10.84
N THR A 74 -12.91 0.70 11.25
CA THR A 74 -11.96 1.77 10.85
C THR A 74 -10.96 2.17 11.94
N SER A 75 -11.26 1.94 13.22
CA SER A 75 -10.43 2.40 14.33
C SER A 75 -9.93 1.25 15.21
N ILE A 76 -8.62 1.00 15.13
CA ILE A 76 -7.86 0.09 16.00
C ILE A 76 -8.13 0.39 17.48
N GLN A 77 -8.21 1.67 17.87
CA GLN A 77 -8.45 2.06 19.27
C GLN A 77 -9.80 1.54 19.78
N THR A 78 -10.87 1.67 18.97
CA THR A 78 -12.19 1.17 19.37
C THR A 78 -12.24 -0.36 19.41
N ARG A 79 -11.46 -1.03 18.57
CA ARG A 79 -11.34 -2.49 18.56
C ARG A 79 -10.64 -3.00 19.82
N VAL A 80 -9.53 -2.37 20.21
CA VAL A 80 -8.76 -2.74 21.41
C VAL A 80 -9.55 -2.45 22.69
N ILE A 81 -10.09 -1.24 22.84
CA ILE A 81 -10.89 -0.90 24.03
C ILE A 81 -12.15 -1.78 24.10
N GLY A 82 -12.80 -2.01 22.95
CA GLY A 82 -13.99 -2.85 22.86
C GLY A 82 -13.72 -4.33 23.18
N SER A 83 -12.60 -4.90 22.72
CA SER A 83 -12.24 -6.28 23.02
C SER A 83 -11.89 -6.48 24.49
N VAL A 84 -11.11 -5.55 25.08
CA VAL A 84 -10.78 -5.57 26.52
C VAL A 84 -12.03 -5.45 27.38
N PHE A 85 -12.95 -4.55 27.02
CA PHE A 85 -14.22 -4.39 27.72
C PHE A 85 -15.05 -5.67 27.66
N LEU A 86 -15.21 -6.26 26.48
CA LEU A 86 -16.05 -7.44 26.29
C LEU A 86 -15.47 -8.67 27.01
N SER A 87 -14.15 -8.91 26.89
CA SER A 87 -13.50 -10.02 27.57
C SER A 87 -13.59 -9.88 29.09
N SER A 88 -13.33 -8.68 29.60
CA SER A 88 -13.41 -8.39 31.04
C SER A 88 -14.84 -8.53 31.57
N LEU A 89 -15.83 -8.08 30.81
CA LEU A 89 -17.24 -8.22 31.19
C LEU A 89 -17.64 -9.69 31.33
N VAL A 90 -17.22 -10.55 30.40
CA VAL A 90 -17.49 -11.99 30.45
C VAL A 90 -16.85 -12.63 31.68
N VAL A 91 -15.57 -12.34 31.95
CA VAL A 91 -14.84 -12.90 33.09
C VAL A 91 -15.46 -12.43 34.43
N ILE A 92 -15.76 -11.14 34.56
CA ILE A 92 -16.38 -10.58 35.78
C ILE A 92 -17.77 -11.19 36.01
N MET A 93 -18.57 -11.34 34.95
CA MET A 93 -19.90 -11.94 35.04
C MET A 93 -19.82 -13.42 35.44
N ALA A 94 -18.90 -14.18 34.87
CA ALA A 94 -18.68 -15.58 35.23
C ALA A 94 -18.23 -15.73 36.69
N LEU A 95 -17.25 -14.93 37.12
CA LEU A 95 -16.74 -14.96 38.49
C LEU A 95 -17.82 -14.53 39.51
N GLY A 96 -18.57 -13.48 39.20
CA GLY A 96 -19.68 -13.00 40.02
C GLY A 96 -20.80 -14.05 40.16
N PHE A 97 -21.10 -14.78 39.08
CA PHE A 97 -22.06 -15.89 39.09
C PHE A 97 -21.57 -17.03 39.99
N VAL A 98 -20.32 -17.48 39.81
CA VAL A 98 -19.72 -18.55 40.63
C VAL A 98 -19.70 -18.18 42.11
N LEU A 99 -19.23 -16.97 42.45
CA LEU A 99 -19.13 -16.53 43.84
C LEU A 99 -20.50 -16.40 44.50
N THR A 100 -21.48 -15.83 43.79
CA THR A 100 -22.85 -15.70 44.32
C THR A 100 -23.51 -17.07 44.49
N SER A 101 -23.30 -18.00 43.55
CA SER A 101 -23.83 -19.37 43.64
C SER A 101 -23.22 -20.11 44.81
N PHE A 102 -21.89 -20.05 44.97
CA PHE A 102 -21.17 -20.71 46.05
C PHE A 102 -21.60 -20.21 47.43
N VAL A 103 -21.64 -18.89 47.64
CA VAL A 103 -22.08 -18.30 48.91
C VAL A 103 -23.54 -18.63 49.20
N SER A 104 -24.41 -18.59 48.19
CA SER A 104 -25.83 -18.92 48.37
C SER A 104 -26.02 -20.39 48.73
N GLN A 105 -25.27 -21.31 48.13
CA GLN A 105 -25.33 -22.75 48.46
C GLN A 105 -24.82 -23.00 49.87
N GLN A 106 -23.64 -22.48 50.21
CA GLN A 106 -23.03 -22.65 51.52
C GLN A 106 -23.93 -22.15 52.66
N LEU A 107 -24.57 -20.99 52.48
CA LEU A 107 -25.50 -20.44 53.46
C LEU A 107 -26.77 -21.29 53.63
N LEU A 108 -27.29 -21.85 52.55
CA LEU A 108 -28.50 -22.68 52.60
C LEU A 108 -28.21 -24.04 53.25
N ASP A 109 -27.07 -24.66 52.92
CA ASP A 109 -26.66 -25.95 53.49
C ASP A 109 -26.45 -25.84 55.00
N GLU A 110 -25.77 -24.78 55.48
CA GLU A 110 -25.59 -24.53 56.91
C GLU A 110 -26.94 -24.41 57.64
N LYS A 111 -27.91 -23.72 57.04
CA LYS A 111 -29.23 -23.51 57.65
C LYS A 111 -30.06 -24.79 57.65
N HIS A 112 -29.94 -25.60 56.61
CA HIS A 112 -30.61 -26.89 56.53
C HIS A 112 -30.14 -27.85 57.65
N ASP A 113 -28.83 -27.93 57.89
CA ASP A 113 -28.24 -28.78 58.93
C ASP A 113 -28.64 -28.31 60.35
N VAL A 114 -28.60 -27.00 60.57
CA VAL A 114 -29.03 -26.38 61.84
C VAL A 114 -30.52 -26.63 62.09
N ALA A 115 -31.36 -26.48 61.07
CA ALA A 115 -32.80 -26.66 61.18
C ALA A 115 -33.18 -28.13 61.41
N THR A 116 -32.53 -29.08 60.73
CA THR A 116 -32.76 -30.52 60.94
C THR A 116 -32.44 -30.92 62.38
N SER A 117 -31.27 -30.50 62.88
CA SER A 117 -30.86 -30.74 64.27
C SER A 117 -31.79 -30.06 65.28
N ALA A 118 -32.34 -28.89 64.95
CA ALA A 118 -33.28 -28.18 65.80
C ALA A 118 -34.63 -28.88 65.89
N VAL A 119 -35.14 -29.42 64.77
CA VAL A 119 -36.39 -30.20 64.73
C VAL A 119 -36.30 -31.45 65.58
N ASP A 120 -35.19 -32.18 65.55
CA ASP A 120 -35.02 -33.37 66.37
C ASP A 120 -35.05 -33.04 67.88
N ARG A 121 -34.36 -31.97 68.29
CA ARG A 121 -34.41 -31.49 69.68
C ARG A 121 -35.82 -31.01 70.07
N ALA A 122 -36.48 -30.28 69.19
CA ALA A 122 -37.83 -29.78 69.42
C ALA A 122 -38.82 -30.93 69.58
N ARG A 123 -38.73 -31.95 68.72
CA ARG A 123 -39.56 -33.17 68.80
C ARG A 123 -39.43 -33.84 70.16
N VAL A 124 -38.21 -34.13 70.62
CA VAL A 124 -37.99 -34.76 71.93
C VAL A 124 -38.62 -33.94 73.06
N SER A 125 -38.51 -32.61 73.00
CA SER A 125 -39.09 -31.75 74.04
C SER A 125 -40.62 -31.68 74.02
N VAL A 126 -41.24 -31.74 72.83
CA VAL A 126 -42.70 -31.80 72.69
C VAL A 126 -43.22 -33.15 73.18
N GLU A 127 -42.53 -34.25 72.85
CA GLU A 127 -42.89 -35.58 73.35
C GLU A 127 -42.85 -35.62 74.89
N GLU A 128 -41.82 -35.05 75.52
CA GLU A 128 -41.70 -35.00 76.98
C GLU A 128 -42.75 -34.10 77.64
N GLN A 129 -43.02 -32.92 77.06
CA GLN A 129 -44.06 -32.01 77.56
C GLN A 129 -45.46 -32.62 77.44
N LEU A 130 -45.72 -33.40 76.40
CA LEU A 130 -47.02 -34.06 76.22
C LEU A 130 -47.18 -35.29 77.10
N ARG A 131 -46.11 -36.06 77.35
CA ARG A 131 -46.10 -37.18 78.31
C ARG A 131 -46.35 -36.73 79.74
N SER A 132 -45.87 -35.54 80.10
CA SER A 132 -46.07 -34.94 81.44
C SER A 132 -47.39 -34.16 81.59
N SER A 133 -48.12 -33.94 80.49
CA SER A 133 -49.38 -33.19 80.49
C SER A 133 -50.57 -34.07 80.91
N ASP A 134 -51.49 -33.54 81.71
CA ASP A 134 -52.71 -34.25 82.11
C ASP A 134 -53.67 -34.42 80.91
N ASN A 135 -54.05 -35.67 80.63
CA ASN A 135 -54.91 -36.06 79.50
C ASN A 135 -56.35 -35.53 79.62
N SER A 136 -56.77 -35.03 80.79
CA SER A 136 -58.08 -34.39 80.97
C SER A 136 -58.16 -32.98 80.38
N ASN A 137 -57.01 -32.36 80.05
CA ASN A 137 -56.96 -31.05 79.42
C ASN A 137 -57.40 -31.09 77.95
N SER A 138 -58.06 -30.01 77.49
CA SER A 138 -58.41 -29.85 76.09
C SER A 138 -57.18 -29.96 75.17
N LEU A 139 -57.35 -30.57 73.99
CA LEU A 139 -56.29 -30.73 72.98
C LEU A 139 -55.57 -29.39 72.69
N GLN A 140 -56.33 -28.31 72.53
CA GLN A 140 -55.81 -26.95 72.29
C GLN A 140 -54.85 -26.49 73.42
N LEU A 141 -55.20 -26.72 74.68
CA LEU A 141 -54.37 -26.31 75.82
C LEU A 141 -53.06 -27.10 75.87
N ARG A 142 -53.11 -28.40 75.55
CA ARG A 142 -51.93 -29.28 75.51
C ARG A 142 -50.96 -28.87 74.39
N ILE A 143 -51.44 -28.64 73.16
CA ILE A 143 -50.58 -28.19 72.05
C ILE A 143 -50.06 -26.76 72.27
N ASN A 144 -50.85 -25.88 72.91
CA ASN A 144 -50.40 -24.53 73.27
C ASN A 144 -49.27 -24.57 74.31
N ALA A 145 -49.36 -25.43 75.33
CA ALA A 145 -48.30 -25.62 76.31
C ALA A 145 -47.03 -26.23 75.68
N ALA A 146 -47.17 -27.19 74.78
CA ALA A 146 -46.05 -27.78 74.03
C ALA A 146 -45.36 -26.75 73.11
N ARG A 147 -46.11 -25.89 72.44
CA ARG A 147 -45.54 -24.79 71.65
C ARG A 147 -44.88 -23.73 72.54
N ALA A 148 -45.48 -23.40 73.68
CA ALA A 148 -44.93 -22.41 74.60
C ALA A 148 -43.56 -22.83 75.15
N SER A 149 -43.38 -24.11 75.49
CA SER A 149 -42.08 -24.62 75.96
C SER A 149 -40.99 -24.58 74.87
N LEU A 150 -41.37 -24.82 73.60
CA LEU A 150 -40.48 -24.62 72.46
C LEU A 150 -40.11 -23.16 72.26
N THR A 151 -41.09 -22.26 72.37
CA THR A 151 -40.90 -20.82 72.18
C THR A 151 -39.96 -20.27 73.25
N GLU A 152 -40.18 -20.61 74.52
CA GLU A 152 -39.36 -20.16 75.65
C GLU A 152 -37.91 -20.67 75.57
N ARG A 153 -37.73 -21.94 75.17
CA ARG A 153 -36.40 -22.53 74.96
C ARG A 153 -35.68 -21.92 73.75
N SER A 154 -36.41 -21.61 72.68
CA SER A 154 -35.84 -20.94 71.50
C SER A 154 -35.41 -19.51 71.80
N SER A 155 -36.15 -18.78 72.65
CA SER A 155 -35.78 -17.44 73.09
C SER A 155 -34.61 -17.45 74.08
N GLY A 156 -34.56 -18.41 75.01
CA GLY A 156 -33.46 -18.52 75.98
C GLY A 156 -32.13 -18.96 75.34
N ALA A 157 -32.18 -19.76 74.27
CA ALA A 157 -31.02 -20.07 73.44
C ALA A 157 -30.50 -18.84 72.67
N ALA A 158 -31.38 -17.87 72.34
CA ALA A 158 -31.01 -16.65 71.64
C ALA A 158 -30.29 -15.62 72.52
N GLU A 159 -30.59 -15.58 73.82
CA GLU A 159 -29.95 -14.64 74.76
C GLU A 159 -28.56 -15.13 75.23
N SER A 160 -28.32 -16.44 75.26
CA SER A 160 -27.06 -17.03 75.72
C SER A 160 -25.97 -17.10 74.63
N SER A 161 -26.39 -17.06 73.36
CA SER A 161 -25.53 -17.16 72.19
C SER A 161 -25.39 -15.75 71.60
N GLY A 162 -24.38 -14.98 72.03
CA GLY A 162 -24.16 -13.55 71.68
C GLY A 162 -23.94 -13.20 70.20
N GLY A 163 -24.49 -13.95 69.26
CA GLY A 163 -24.52 -13.68 67.83
C GLY A 163 -25.42 -14.69 67.09
N SER A 164 -26.35 -14.17 66.28
CA SER A 164 -27.16 -14.88 65.27
C SER A 164 -27.79 -16.20 65.73
N SER A 165 -28.61 -16.17 66.79
CA SER A 165 -29.46 -17.33 67.08
C SER A 165 -30.58 -17.42 66.05
N THR A 166 -30.67 -18.55 65.35
CA THR A 166 -31.77 -18.86 64.44
C THR A 166 -33.05 -19.03 65.26
N VAL A 167 -33.91 -18.01 65.23
CA VAL A 167 -35.20 -18.05 65.90
C VAL A 167 -36.16 -18.87 65.04
N PHE A 168 -36.56 -20.03 65.54
CA PHE A 168 -37.57 -20.88 64.91
C PHE A 168 -38.97 -20.49 65.40
N GLU A 169 -39.94 -20.49 64.50
CA GLU A 169 -41.35 -20.35 64.86
C GLU A 169 -41.99 -21.74 64.89
N PRO A 170 -42.21 -22.33 66.09
CA PRO A 170 -42.79 -23.66 66.20
C PRO A 170 -44.28 -23.63 65.90
N VAL A 171 -44.72 -24.57 65.07
CA VAL A 171 -46.12 -24.78 64.71
C VAL A 171 -46.47 -26.24 65.01
N VAL A 172 -47.45 -26.44 65.89
CA VAL A 172 -47.93 -27.78 66.26
C VAL A 172 -49.32 -27.95 65.68
N ILE A 173 -49.55 -29.03 64.92
CA ILE A 173 -50.85 -29.34 64.32
C ILE A 173 -51.28 -30.73 64.76
N ALA A 174 -52.51 -30.84 65.26
CA ALA A 174 -53.10 -32.11 65.70
C ALA A 174 -54.52 -32.26 65.16
N PRO A 175 -54.94 -33.45 64.71
CA PRO A 175 -56.34 -33.69 64.38
C PRO A 175 -57.18 -33.82 65.67
N ASP A 176 -58.28 -33.07 65.75
CA ASP A 176 -59.30 -33.22 66.80
C ASP A 176 -60.15 -34.48 66.58
N ILE A 177 -60.96 -34.86 67.57
CA ILE A 177 -61.87 -36.03 67.54
C ILE A 177 -62.82 -36.04 66.33
N ASN A 178 -63.07 -34.88 65.72
CA ASN A 178 -63.91 -34.70 64.53
C ASN A 178 -63.10 -34.75 63.21
N GLY A 179 -61.80 -35.05 63.27
CA GLY A 179 -60.89 -35.03 62.12
C GLY A 179 -60.57 -33.63 61.60
N ARG A 180 -60.85 -32.57 62.39
CA ARG A 180 -60.47 -31.18 62.06
C ARG A 180 -59.08 -30.89 62.59
N ASP A 181 -58.22 -30.34 61.75
CA ASP A 181 -56.88 -29.91 62.16
C ASP A 181 -56.96 -28.72 63.11
N VAL A 182 -56.34 -28.86 64.27
CA VAL A 182 -56.17 -27.82 65.28
C VAL A 182 -54.70 -27.41 65.30
N SER A 183 -54.42 -26.13 65.04
CA SER A 183 -53.06 -25.59 64.98
C SER A 183 -52.75 -24.65 66.13
N SER A 184 -51.49 -24.63 66.55
CA SER A 184 -50.93 -23.60 67.42
C SER A 184 -49.64 -23.09 66.76
N PRO A 185 -49.51 -21.80 66.39
CA PRO A 185 -50.52 -20.75 66.50
C PRO A 185 -51.71 -20.93 65.54
N GLU A 186 -52.83 -20.29 65.85
CA GLU A 186 -54.04 -20.33 65.02
C GLU A 186 -53.77 -19.67 63.66
N GLN A 187 -54.25 -20.28 62.57
CA GLN A 187 -54.21 -19.74 61.20
C GLN A 187 -52.83 -19.70 60.51
N GLN A 188 -51.81 -20.37 61.05
CA GLN A 188 -50.52 -20.51 60.35
C GLN A 188 -50.65 -21.52 59.20
N GLN A 189 -50.40 -21.08 57.97
CA GLN A 189 -50.51 -21.94 56.78
C GLN A 189 -49.19 -22.65 56.51
N ILE A 190 -49.21 -23.99 56.58
CA ILE A 190 -48.11 -24.86 56.17
C ILE A 190 -48.48 -25.50 54.81
N PRO A 191 -47.56 -25.54 53.82
CA PRO A 191 -47.84 -26.14 52.52
C PRO A 191 -48.31 -27.60 52.64
N GLU A 192 -49.45 -27.93 52.03
CA GLU A 192 -50.03 -29.29 52.07
C GLU A 192 -49.09 -30.37 51.47
N SER A 193 -48.21 -29.96 50.54
CA SER A 193 -47.15 -30.83 50.01
C SER A 193 -46.23 -31.35 51.12
N LEU A 194 -45.83 -30.49 52.06
CA LEU A 194 -44.99 -30.86 53.19
C LEU A 194 -45.77 -31.72 54.19
N ARG A 195 -47.01 -31.33 54.50
CA ARG A 195 -47.86 -32.04 55.46
C ARG A 195 -48.13 -33.48 55.07
N THR A 196 -48.27 -33.74 53.76
CA THR A 196 -48.47 -35.10 53.23
C THR A 196 -47.32 -36.03 53.60
N PHE A 197 -46.07 -35.58 53.53
CA PHE A 197 -44.90 -36.39 53.90
C PHE A 197 -44.81 -36.60 55.42
N VAL A 198 -45.13 -35.58 56.21
CA VAL A 198 -45.12 -35.67 57.68
C VAL A 198 -46.19 -36.62 58.19
N ARG A 199 -47.40 -36.59 57.62
CA ARG A 199 -48.50 -37.54 57.92
C ARG A 199 -48.16 -38.99 57.59
N GLN A 200 -47.28 -39.21 56.61
CA GLN A 200 -46.75 -40.54 56.29
C GLN A 200 -45.65 -41.01 57.24
N GLY A 201 -45.35 -40.25 58.31
CA GLY A 201 -44.36 -40.60 59.30
C GLY A 201 -42.92 -40.26 58.89
N ARG A 202 -42.71 -39.36 57.93
CA ARG A 202 -41.38 -38.95 57.45
C ARG A 202 -41.03 -37.54 57.91
N VAL A 203 -39.76 -37.30 58.21
CA VAL A 203 -39.23 -35.94 58.33
C VAL A 203 -39.11 -35.38 56.92
N ALA A 204 -39.59 -34.17 56.70
CA ALA A 204 -39.54 -33.50 55.42
C ALA A 204 -39.31 -32.00 55.60
N ASP A 205 -38.69 -31.38 54.61
CA ASP A 205 -38.42 -29.95 54.56
C ASP A 205 -38.92 -29.34 53.24
N GLN A 206 -39.24 -28.05 53.28
CA GLN A 206 -39.65 -27.30 52.09
C GLN A 206 -39.36 -25.81 52.25
N TYR A 207 -38.81 -25.19 51.19
CA TYR A 207 -38.76 -23.74 51.05
C TYR A 207 -40.11 -23.22 50.58
N ALA A 208 -40.72 -22.34 51.36
CA ALA A 208 -42.03 -21.75 51.05
C ALA A 208 -42.08 -20.27 51.39
N THR A 209 -42.97 -19.53 50.72
CA THR A 209 -43.32 -18.17 51.13
C THR A 209 -44.48 -18.27 52.13
N VAL A 210 -44.27 -17.79 53.34
CA VAL A 210 -45.23 -17.85 54.43
C VAL A 210 -45.84 -16.46 54.65
N ASP A 211 -47.14 -16.42 54.92
CA ASP A 211 -47.84 -15.19 55.29
C ASP A 211 -47.74 -14.95 56.79
N ARG A 212 -47.25 -13.77 57.19
CA ARG A 212 -47.29 -13.26 58.57
C ARG A 212 -48.15 -12.00 58.63
N ALA A 213 -48.59 -11.63 59.83
CA ALA A 213 -49.27 -10.35 60.08
C ALA A 213 -48.52 -9.11 59.54
N SER A 214 -47.19 -9.18 59.38
CA SER A 214 -46.33 -8.11 58.85
C SER A 214 -46.08 -8.17 57.34
N GLY A 215 -46.54 -9.22 56.64
CA GLY A 215 -46.31 -9.44 55.21
C GLY A 215 -45.85 -10.86 54.87
N LYS A 216 -45.51 -11.07 53.59
CA LYS A 216 -44.97 -12.33 53.05
C LYS A 216 -43.47 -12.39 53.23
N TYR A 217 -42.96 -13.52 53.69
CA TYR A 217 -41.52 -13.78 53.83
C TYR A 217 -41.17 -15.19 53.35
N LYS A 218 -39.92 -15.40 52.93
CA LYS A 218 -39.44 -16.73 52.57
C LYS A 218 -38.94 -17.45 53.81
N ALA A 219 -39.33 -18.71 53.97
CA ALA A 219 -38.93 -19.52 55.09
C ALA A 219 -38.55 -20.94 54.66
N LEU A 220 -37.61 -21.52 55.40
CA LEU A 220 -37.37 -22.96 55.39
C LEU A 220 -38.27 -23.60 56.44
N ILE A 221 -39.18 -24.48 56.03
CA ILE A 221 -40.09 -25.18 56.93
C ILE A 221 -39.63 -26.62 57.02
N ILE A 222 -39.37 -27.12 58.23
CA ILE A 222 -39.06 -28.53 58.47
C ILE A 222 -40.14 -29.13 59.37
N GLY A 223 -40.72 -30.24 58.93
CA GLY A 223 -41.78 -30.96 59.61
C GLY A 223 -41.36 -32.35 60.07
N THR A 224 -41.85 -32.76 61.23
CA THR A 224 -41.60 -34.09 61.81
C THR A 224 -42.86 -34.64 62.50
N PRO A 225 -43.14 -35.95 62.37
CA PRO A 225 -44.19 -36.58 63.15
C PRO A 225 -43.75 -36.71 64.61
N VAL A 226 -44.68 -36.49 65.55
CA VAL A 226 -44.41 -36.57 66.98
C VAL A 226 -45.06 -37.83 67.56
N ALA A 227 -44.28 -38.67 68.25
CA ALA A 227 -44.81 -39.88 68.88
C ALA A 227 -45.46 -39.53 70.23
N SER A 228 -46.77 -39.34 70.23
CA SER A 228 -47.56 -39.01 71.42
C SER A 228 -48.82 -39.88 71.55
N ASP A 229 -49.56 -39.70 72.64
CA ASP A 229 -50.90 -40.26 72.84
C ASP A 229 -51.93 -39.68 71.84
N ILE A 230 -51.63 -38.53 71.24
CA ILE A 230 -52.41 -37.91 70.17
C ILE A 230 -51.96 -38.49 68.82
N GLN A 231 -52.84 -39.25 68.17
CA GLN A 231 -52.56 -39.81 66.85
C GLN A 231 -52.50 -38.71 65.79
N GLY A 232 -51.48 -38.76 64.93
CA GLY A 232 -51.31 -37.82 63.82
C GLY A 232 -50.82 -36.43 64.25
N LEU A 233 -50.13 -36.32 65.40
CA LEU A 233 -49.52 -35.07 65.83
C LEU A 233 -48.31 -34.68 64.93
N GLU A 234 -48.36 -33.49 64.37
CA GLU A 234 -47.36 -32.91 63.47
C GLU A 234 -46.65 -31.73 64.16
N LEU A 235 -45.33 -31.68 64.08
CA LEU A 235 -44.52 -30.53 64.52
C LEU A 235 -43.78 -29.94 63.33
N TYR A 236 -43.90 -28.63 63.15
CA TYR A 236 -43.15 -27.87 62.14
C TYR A 236 -42.32 -26.79 62.81
N LEU A 237 -41.11 -26.58 62.33
CA LEU A 237 -40.29 -25.40 62.63
C LEU A 237 -40.20 -24.54 61.37
N VAL A 238 -40.65 -23.29 61.48
CA VAL A 238 -40.57 -22.31 60.40
C VAL A 238 -39.36 -21.40 60.67
N LEU A 239 -38.36 -21.45 59.80
CA LEU A 239 -37.15 -20.61 59.87
C LEU A 239 -37.27 -19.45 58.87
N PRO A 240 -37.47 -18.19 59.32
CA PRO A 240 -37.46 -17.03 58.43
C PRO A 240 -36.08 -16.82 57.79
N LEU A 241 -36.05 -16.52 56.49
CA LEU A 241 -34.82 -16.28 55.71
C LEU A 241 -34.63 -14.79 55.32
N ASP A 242 -35.35 -13.87 55.96
CA ASP A 242 -35.34 -12.43 55.62
C ASP A 242 -33.95 -11.78 55.83
N ASN A 243 -33.25 -12.20 56.89
CA ASN A 243 -31.92 -11.71 57.21
C ASN A 243 -30.89 -12.21 56.17
N GLU A 244 -31.04 -13.45 55.71
CA GLU A 244 -30.23 -14.07 54.67
C GLU A 244 -30.46 -13.42 53.31
N GLU A 245 -31.72 -13.12 52.94
CA GLU A 245 -32.02 -12.38 51.72
C GLU A 245 -31.43 -10.97 51.73
N SER A 246 -31.52 -10.27 52.86
CA SER A 246 -30.94 -8.93 53.03
C SER A 246 -29.42 -8.97 52.93
N THR A 247 -28.78 -9.96 53.55
CA THR A 247 -27.31 -10.15 53.49
C THR A 247 -26.87 -10.49 52.07
N LEU A 248 -27.55 -11.42 51.38
CA LEU A 248 -27.28 -11.74 49.98
C LEU A 248 -27.50 -10.54 49.06
N GLY A 249 -28.52 -9.72 49.33
CA GLY A 249 -28.78 -8.47 48.61
C GLY A 249 -27.65 -7.46 48.76
N LEU A 250 -27.18 -7.23 49.99
CA LEU A 250 -26.03 -6.36 50.26
C LEU A 250 -24.75 -6.90 49.60
N MET A 251 -24.48 -8.20 49.70
CA MET A 251 -23.32 -8.83 49.05
C MET A 251 -23.38 -8.68 47.53
N ARG A 252 -24.52 -8.95 46.90
CA ARG A 252 -24.73 -8.75 45.45
C ARG A 252 -24.53 -7.29 45.07
N GLY A 253 -25.03 -6.35 45.87
CA GLY A 253 -24.82 -4.91 45.67
C GLY A 253 -23.34 -4.54 45.70
N LEU A 254 -22.59 -5.05 46.68
CA LEU A 254 -21.15 -4.82 46.81
C LEU A 254 -20.36 -5.42 45.64
N LEU A 255 -20.72 -6.64 45.22
CA LEU A 255 -20.11 -7.30 44.07
C LEU A 255 -20.38 -6.55 42.76
N LEU A 256 -21.61 -6.07 42.55
CA LEU A 256 -21.96 -5.26 41.38
C LEU A 256 -21.21 -3.91 41.40
N ALA A 257 -21.13 -3.24 42.55
CA ALA A 257 -20.38 -2.00 42.68
C ALA A 257 -18.88 -2.21 42.40
N GLY A 258 -18.30 -3.29 42.92
CA GLY A 258 -16.92 -3.70 42.64
C GLY A 258 -16.69 -4.02 41.17
N ALA A 259 -17.60 -4.76 40.54
CA ALA A 259 -17.56 -5.10 39.12
C ALA A 259 -17.58 -3.85 38.23
N VAL A 260 -18.48 -2.90 38.50
CA VAL A 260 -18.55 -1.63 37.76
C VAL A 260 -17.28 -0.81 37.94
N THR A 261 -16.76 -0.71 39.17
CA THR A 261 -15.53 0.03 39.47
C THR A 261 -14.33 -0.56 38.71
N LEU A 262 -14.19 -1.89 38.73
CA LEU A 262 -13.12 -2.59 38.03
C LEU A 262 -13.25 -2.46 36.50
N LEU A 263 -14.46 -2.50 35.96
CA LEU A 263 -14.72 -2.30 34.55
C LEU A 263 -14.34 -0.89 34.08
N VAL A 264 -14.70 0.13 34.87
CA VAL A 264 -14.32 1.53 34.59
C VAL A 264 -12.80 1.69 34.62
N LEU A 265 -12.14 1.11 35.63
CA LEU A 265 -10.67 1.16 35.74
C LEU A 265 -10.00 0.53 34.51
N LEU A 266 -10.47 -0.63 34.05
CA LEU A 266 -9.92 -1.30 32.86
C LEU A 266 -10.12 -0.49 31.59
N VAL A 267 -11.26 0.17 31.42
CA VAL A 267 -11.50 1.06 30.26
C VAL A 267 -10.56 2.27 30.30
N VAL A 268 -10.33 2.86 31.47
CA VAL A 268 -9.39 3.98 31.62
C VAL A 268 -7.96 3.53 31.31
N ILE A 269 -7.53 2.38 31.82
CA ILE A 269 -6.20 1.81 31.53
C ILE A 269 -6.06 1.55 30.03
N ALA A 270 -7.04 0.90 29.39
CA ALA A 270 -7.02 0.64 27.96
C ALA A 270 -6.98 1.93 27.12
N TRP A 271 -7.68 2.98 27.56
CA TRP A 271 -7.64 4.29 26.92
C TRP A 271 -6.26 4.95 27.01
N VAL A 272 -5.63 4.92 28.20
CA VAL A 272 -4.26 5.43 28.41
C VAL A 272 -3.25 4.68 27.54
N PHE A 273 -3.28 3.35 27.53
CA PHE A 273 -2.41 2.52 26.69
C PHE A 273 -2.62 2.79 25.21
N SER A 274 -3.87 2.96 24.78
CA SER A 274 -4.19 3.27 23.38
C SER A 274 -3.62 4.62 22.95
N GLN A 275 -3.59 5.60 23.86
CA GLN A 275 -2.99 6.91 23.59
C GLN A 275 -1.46 6.83 23.53
N GLN A 276 -0.83 6.05 24.39
CA GLN A 276 0.64 5.93 24.45
C GLN A 276 1.23 5.15 23.28
N LEU A 277 0.59 4.06 22.83
CA LEU A 277 1.19 3.17 21.81
C LEU A 277 0.62 3.39 20.40
N THR A 278 -0.70 3.53 20.26
CA THR A 278 -1.33 3.51 18.94
C THR A 278 -1.21 4.85 18.19
N VAL A 279 -1.19 5.96 18.93
CA VAL A 279 -1.15 7.30 18.31
C VAL A 279 0.20 7.60 17.66
N PRO A 280 1.35 7.43 18.34
CA PRO A 280 2.65 7.72 17.73
C PRO A 280 2.92 6.91 16.46
N VAL A 281 2.59 5.62 16.46
CA VAL A 281 2.76 4.72 15.30
C VAL A 281 1.96 5.19 14.07
N ARG A 282 0.73 5.66 14.28
CA ARG A 282 -0.11 6.20 13.18
C ARG A 282 0.40 7.53 12.64
N THR A 283 1.04 8.33 13.48
CA THR A 283 1.68 9.58 13.04
C THR A 283 2.95 9.27 12.27
N ALA A 284 3.75 8.32 12.75
CA ALA A 284 4.95 7.84 12.08
C ALA A 284 4.65 7.31 10.67
N SER A 285 3.66 6.42 10.53
CA SER A 285 3.24 5.88 9.23
C SER A 285 2.79 6.97 8.25
N ARG A 286 2.01 7.96 8.71
CA ARG A 286 1.59 9.08 7.84
C ARG A 286 2.75 9.96 7.40
N ILE A 287 3.70 10.26 8.29
CA ILE A 287 4.89 11.05 7.95
C ILE A 287 5.76 10.27 6.94
N ALA A 288 5.92 8.95 7.14
CA ALA A 288 6.65 8.10 6.21
C ALA A 288 6.02 8.05 4.81
N GLU A 289 4.68 7.93 4.71
CA GLU A 289 3.95 7.98 3.43
C GLU A 289 4.13 9.34 2.73
N ARG A 290 4.05 10.44 3.47
CA ARG A 290 4.26 11.79 2.92
C ARG A 290 5.70 12.03 2.49
N PHE A 291 6.66 11.50 3.25
CA PHE A 291 8.07 11.53 2.91
C PHE A 291 8.33 10.77 1.60
N ALA A 292 7.74 9.58 1.43
CA ALA A 292 7.81 8.81 0.20
C ALA A 292 7.13 9.51 -1.00
N ALA A 293 6.13 10.35 -0.74
CA ALA A 293 5.50 11.20 -1.77
C ALA A 293 6.30 12.47 -2.12
N GLY A 294 7.53 12.63 -1.62
CA GLY A 294 8.43 13.73 -1.96
C GLY A 294 8.43 14.91 -0.97
N HIS A 295 7.70 14.82 0.15
CA HIS A 295 7.74 15.86 1.20
C HIS A 295 8.92 15.65 2.16
N LEU A 296 10.15 15.77 1.64
CA LEU A 296 11.41 15.46 2.33
C LEU A 296 11.73 16.33 3.56
N ARG A 297 10.93 17.37 3.83
CA ARG A 297 11.11 18.28 4.97
C ARG A 297 10.34 17.85 6.22
N GLU A 298 9.43 16.87 6.11
CA GLU A 298 8.73 16.38 7.29
C GLU A 298 9.70 15.65 8.23
N ARG A 299 9.47 15.83 9.54
CA ARG A 299 10.26 15.22 10.61
C ARG A 299 9.31 14.66 11.66
N MET A 300 9.71 13.55 12.26
CA MET A 300 8.97 12.94 13.35
C MET A 300 9.31 13.66 14.66
N ALA A 301 8.30 13.94 15.48
CA ALA A 301 8.50 14.50 16.81
C ALA A 301 9.23 13.47 17.70
N VAL A 302 10.31 13.90 18.34
CA VAL A 302 11.08 13.08 19.28
C VAL A 302 10.62 13.43 20.69
N ASP A 303 9.61 12.70 21.17
CA ASP A 303 9.09 12.84 22.53
C ASP A 303 9.55 11.66 23.39
N GLY A 304 10.33 11.93 24.45
CA GLY A 304 10.76 10.91 25.42
C GLY A 304 12.09 10.22 25.09
N GLN A 305 12.31 9.06 25.72
CA GLN A 305 13.54 8.24 25.61
C GLN A 305 13.23 6.75 25.39
N ASP A 306 12.01 6.43 24.97
CA ASP A 306 11.54 5.07 24.74
C ASP A 306 11.86 4.58 23.32
N GLU A 307 11.38 3.38 22.98
CA GLU A 307 11.56 2.77 21.66
C GLU A 307 10.93 3.61 20.54
N VAL A 308 9.86 4.35 20.85
CA VAL A 308 9.19 5.25 19.89
C VAL A 308 10.07 6.46 19.59
N ALA A 309 10.67 7.08 20.62
CA ALA A 309 11.63 8.15 20.44
C ALA A 309 12.85 7.69 19.63
N ARG A 310 13.34 6.47 19.87
CA ARG A 310 14.45 5.88 19.10
C ARG A 310 14.09 5.71 17.62
N LEU A 311 12.90 5.21 17.33
CA LEU A 311 12.40 5.09 15.95
C LEU A 311 12.29 6.47 15.28
N ALA A 312 11.78 7.48 15.99
CA ALA A 312 11.68 8.85 15.47
C ALA A 312 13.06 9.43 15.14
N MET A 313 14.07 9.21 16.00
CA MET A 313 15.45 9.62 15.74
C MET A 313 16.02 8.92 14.50
N SER A 314 15.93 7.58 14.42
CA SER A 314 16.42 6.83 13.26
C SER A 314 15.74 7.23 11.94
N PHE A 315 14.43 7.52 11.97
CA PHE A 315 13.72 8.04 10.79
C PHE A 315 14.23 9.42 10.39
N ASN A 316 14.43 10.33 11.35
CA ASN A 316 14.96 11.66 11.07
C ASN A 316 16.39 11.62 10.53
N ASP A 317 17.25 10.72 11.03
CA ASP A 317 18.61 10.52 10.51
C ASP A 317 18.58 10.00 9.07
N LEU A 318 17.72 9.03 8.77
CA LEU A 318 17.52 8.54 7.41
C LEU A 318 17.00 9.66 6.48
N ALA A 319 16.04 10.45 6.95
CA ALA A 319 15.49 11.57 6.21
C ALA A 319 16.56 12.63 5.89
N GLU A 320 17.46 12.91 6.83
CA GLU A 320 18.56 13.85 6.66
C GLU A 320 19.60 13.32 5.66
N ASN A 321 20.01 12.06 5.80
CA ASN A 321 20.96 11.42 4.89
C ASN A 321 20.44 11.37 3.46
N LEU A 322 19.16 11.00 3.26
CA LEU A 322 18.56 10.97 1.93
C LEU A 322 18.43 12.39 1.35
N SER A 323 18.00 13.36 2.15
CA SER A 323 17.92 14.77 1.72
C SER A 323 19.30 15.33 1.36
N HIS A 324 20.36 14.85 2.01
CA HIS A 324 21.74 15.20 1.68
C HIS A 324 22.18 14.57 0.36
N GLN A 325 21.92 13.28 0.15
CA GLN A 325 22.25 12.58 -1.09
C GLN A 325 21.54 13.19 -2.31
N ILE A 326 20.26 13.55 -2.18
CA ILE A 326 19.50 14.20 -3.25
C ILE A 326 20.12 15.56 -3.60
N ARG A 327 20.44 16.39 -2.60
CA ARG A 327 21.12 17.67 -2.83
C ARG A 327 22.48 17.49 -3.52
N GLN A 328 23.25 16.48 -3.11
CA GLN A 328 24.54 16.18 -3.75
C GLN A 328 24.38 15.77 -5.22
N LEU A 329 23.34 15.00 -5.55
CA LEU A 329 23.03 14.62 -6.93
C LEU A 329 22.59 15.83 -7.77
N GLU A 330 21.74 16.70 -7.21
CA GLU A 330 21.31 17.94 -7.85
C GLU A 330 22.50 18.88 -8.10
N ASP A 331 23.36 19.06 -7.09
CA ASP A 331 24.57 19.87 -7.19
C ASP A 331 25.52 19.30 -8.25
N PHE A 332 25.75 17.98 -8.26
CA PHE A 332 26.60 17.32 -9.26
C PHE A 332 26.05 17.50 -10.68
N GLY A 333 24.74 17.31 -10.88
CA GLY A 333 24.09 17.52 -12.17
C GLY A 333 24.23 18.96 -12.66
N SER A 334 24.05 19.94 -11.77
CA SER A 334 24.21 21.36 -12.11
C SER A 334 25.66 21.72 -12.50
N LEU A 335 26.63 21.12 -11.81
CA LEU A 335 28.05 21.35 -12.04
C LEU A 335 28.51 20.73 -13.37
N GLN A 336 28.01 19.54 -13.68
CA GLN A 336 28.22 18.89 -14.97
C GLN A 336 27.64 19.73 -16.12
N GLN A 337 26.42 20.26 -15.96
CA GLN A 337 25.81 21.15 -16.96
C GLN A 337 26.65 22.42 -17.19
N GLN A 338 27.08 23.07 -16.11
CA GLN A 338 27.92 24.27 -16.20
C GLN A 338 29.26 23.96 -16.88
N PHE A 339 29.93 22.88 -16.48
CA PHE A 339 31.19 22.45 -17.06
C PHE A 339 31.08 22.22 -18.57
N THR A 340 30.06 21.49 -19.04
CA THR A 340 29.87 21.23 -20.48
C THR A 340 29.59 22.51 -21.26
N SER A 341 28.84 23.46 -20.66
CA SER A 341 28.59 24.76 -21.28
C SER A 341 29.89 25.59 -21.39
N ASP A 342 30.66 25.66 -20.31
CA ASP A 342 31.90 26.43 -20.25
C ASP A 342 32.93 25.86 -21.23
N VAL A 343 33.13 24.54 -21.23
CA VAL A 343 34.03 23.85 -22.18
C VAL A 343 33.62 24.12 -23.64
N SER A 344 32.32 24.15 -23.94
CA SER A 344 31.85 24.49 -25.30
C SER A 344 32.30 25.88 -25.74
N HIS A 345 32.20 26.87 -24.85
CA HIS A 345 32.58 28.24 -25.16
C HIS A 345 34.10 28.43 -25.25
N GLU A 346 34.85 27.81 -24.33
CA GLU A 346 36.31 27.89 -24.29
C GLU A 346 36.98 27.17 -25.47
N LEU A 347 36.36 26.12 -26.04
CA LEU A 347 36.88 25.43 -27.21
C LEU A 347 36.47 26.10 -28.54
N ARG A 348 35.28 26.68 -28.63
CA ARG A 348 34.79 27.31 -29.87
C ARG A 348 35.59 28.57 -30.25
N THR A 349 36.00 29.37 -29.27
CA THR A 349 36.74 30.63 -29.50
C THR A 349 38.13 30.44 -30.15
N PRO A 350 39.03 29.61 -29.61
CA PRO A 350 40.32 29.35 -30.26
C PRO A 350 40.15 28.65 -31.60
N LEU A 351 39.17 27.75 -31.72
CA LEU A 351 38.89 27.03 -32.96
C LEU A 351 38.44 27.97 -34.09
N THR A 352 37.56 28.93 -33.78
CA THR A 352 37.15 29.98 -34.73
C THR A 352 38.34 30.82 -35.21
N THR A 353 39.31 31.08 -34.33
CA THR A 353 40.52 31.84 -34.68
C THR A 353 41.46 31.05 -35.58
N VAL A 354 41.67 29.76 -35.28
CA VAL A 354 42.47 28.85 -36.13
C VAL A 354 41.80 28.67 -37.49
N ARG A 355 40.47 28.52 -37.52
CA ARG A 355 39.68 28.45 -38.75
C ARG A 355 39.82 29.72 -39.59
N MET A 356 39.65 30.91 -39.01
CA MET A 356 39.85 32.17 -39.75
C MET A 356 41.25 32.26 -40.37
N ALA A 357 42.30 31.80 -39.67
CA ALA A 357 43.65 31.77 -40.22
C ALA A 357 43.79 30.74 -41.35
N ALA A 358 43.18 29.56 -41.21
CA ALA A 358 43.18 28.51 -42.24
C ALA A 358 42.38 28.94 -43.49
N ASP A 359 41.21 29.57 -43.31
CA ASP A 359 40.39 30.14 -44.39
C ASP A 359 41.17 31.21 -45.15
N LEU A 360 41.88 32.12 -44.45
CA LEU A 360 42.74 33.12 -45.10
C LEU A 360 43.87 32.51 -45.93
N ILE A 361 44.45 31.40 -45.48
CA ILE A 361 45.49 30.67 -46.23
C ILE A 361 44.86 30.00 -47.46
N HIS A 362 43.66 29.43 -47.30
CA HIS A 362 42.95 28.75 -48.37
C HIS A 362 42.39 29.69 -49.43
N ASP A 363 41.91 30.88 -49.06
CA ASP A 363 41.44 31.91 -50.00
C ASP A 363 42.56 32.38 -50.95
N ASN A 364 43.83 32.27 -50.51
CA ASN A 364 45.01 32.55 -51.32
C ASN A 364 45.65 31.27 -51.89
N ALA A 365 44.93 30.14 -51.92
CA ALA A 365 45.47 28.85 -52.32
C ALA A 365 46.02 28.81 -53.75
N GLU A 366 45.49 29.63 -54.65
CA GLU A 366 45.94 29.71 -56.04
C GLU A 366 47.38 30.21 -56.18
N ASP A 367 47.84 31.04 -55.23
CA ASP A 367 49.21 31.59 -55.17
C ASP A 367 50.20 30.70 -54.41
N LEU A 368 49.71 29.65 -53.73
CA LEU A 368 50.53 28.67 -53.01
C LEU A 368 51.14 27.64 -53.95
N ASP A 369 52.32 27.12 -53.58
CA ASP A 369 52.87 25.94 -54.26
C ASP A 369 51.94 24.72 -54.08
N PRO A 370 51.98 23.72 -54.99
CA PRO A 370 51.05 22.59 -54.96
C PRO A 370 51.05 21.80 -53.65
N MET A 371 52.17 21.72 -52.94
CA MET A 371 52.28 20.98 -51.68
C MET A 371 51.62 21.76 -50.55
N THR A 372 51.85 23.08 -50.48
CA THR A 372 51.24 23.95 -49.47
C THR A 372 49.73 24.12 -49.69
N ARG A 373 49.27 24.16 -50.94
CA ARG A 373 47.83 24.13 -51.27
C ARG A 373 47.16 22.88 -50.71
N ARG A 374 47.74 21.71 -50.98
CA ARG A 374 47.19 20.44 -50.50
C ARG A 374 47.20 20.35 -48.97
N ALA A 375 48.23 20.89 -48.33
CA ALA A 375 48.29 20.98 -46.87
C ALA A 375 47.20 21.90 -46.28
N SER A 376 46.89 23.02 -46.94
CA SER A 376 45.81 23.93 -46.55
C SER A 376 44.42 23.29 -46.69
N GLU A 377 44.15 22.59 -47.80
CA GLU A 377 42.93 21.80 -47.99
C GLU A 377 42.76 20.74 -46.90
N LEU A 378 43.84 20.01 -46.59
CA LEU A 378 43.82 18.98 -45.54
C LEU A 378 43.56 19.60 -44.16
N MET A 379 44.22 20.72 -43.84
CA MET A 379 44.02 21.43 -42.57
C MET A 379 42.57 21.90 -42.39
N LEU A 380 41.95 22.47 -43.43
CA LEU A 380 40.54 22.85 -43.38
C LEU A 380 39.62 21.65 -43.18
N SER A 381 39.85 20.56 -43.92
CA SER A 381 39.05 19.34 -43.76
C SER A 381 39.13 18.75 -42.35
N GLU A 382 40.31 18.81 -41.71
CA GLU A 382 40.48 18.36 -40.33
C GLU A 382 39.88 19.33 -39.31
N LEU A 383 39.88 20.64 -39.57
CA LEU A 383 39.19 21.62 -38.73
C LEU A 383 37.67 21.44 -38.77
N ASP A 384 37.09 21.23 -39.95
CA ASP A 384 35.66 20.91 -40.10
C ASP A 384 35.30 19.61 -39.37
N ARG A 385 36.15 18.59 -39.48
CA ARG A 385 35.99 17.32 -38.75
C ARG A 385 36.05 17.52 -37.24
N PHE A 386 36.99 18.33 -36.75
CA PHE A 386 37.13 18.62 -35.33
C PHE A 386 35.95 19.43 -34.77
N GLU A 387 35.43 20.40 -35.53
CA GLU A 387 34.22 21.13 -35.17
C GLU A 387 33.00 20.21 -35.05
N MET A 388 32.84 19.28 -35.99
CA MET A 388 31.76 18.28 -35.96
C MET A 388 31.88 17.36 -34.74
N LEU A 389 33.09 16.83 -34.47
CA LEU A 389 33.41 16.03 -33.29
C LEU A 389 33.08 16.73 -31.98
N LEU A 390 33.51 17.98 -31.87
CA LEU A 390 33.29 18.79 -30.69
C LEU A 390 31.80 19.06 -30.48
N GLY A 391 31.07 19.40 -31.55
CA GLY A 391 29.62 19.57 -31.52
C GLY A 391 28.90 18.30 -31.05
N ASP A 392 29.27 17.16 -31.62
CA ASP A 392 28.74 15.84 -31.28
C ASP A 392 28.97 15.47 -29.81
N LEU A 393 30.20 15.63 -29.31
CA LEU A 393 30.55 15.31 -27.92
C LEU A 393 29.81 16.19 -26.91
N LEU A 394 29.71 17.48 -27.18
CA LEU A 394 29.00 18.42 -26.29
C LEU A 394 27.50 18.17 -26.28
N GLU A 395 26.94 17.69 -27.39
CA GLU A 395 25.53 17.35 -27.47
C GLU A 395 25.21 16.11 -26.65
N ILE A 396 26.03 15.07 -26.78
CA ILE A 396 25.98 13.87 -25.95
C ILE A 396 26.08 14.25 -24.47
N SER A 397 27.05 15.09 -24.10
CA SER A 397 27.24 15.49 -22.72
C SER A 397 26.06 16.29 -22.15
N ARG A 398 25.35 17.08 -22.97
CA ARG A 398 24.10 17.77 -22.57
C ARG A 398 22.95 16.81 -22.38
N HIS A 399 22.90 15.74 -23.17
CA HIS A 399 21.92 14.68 -23.00
C HIS A 399 22.18 13.88 -21.71
N ASP A 400 23.43 13.48 -21.46
CA ASP A 400 23.83 12.78 -20.23
C ASP A 400 23.49 13.58 -18.96
N ALA A 401 23.54 14.93 -19.05
CA ALA A 401 23.14 15.82 -17.96
C ALA A 401 21.62 16.01 -17.82
N GLY A 402 20.79 15.44 -18.71
CA GLY A 402 19.33 15.53 -18.69
C GLY A 402 18.77 16.91 -19.09
N VAL A 403 19.57 17.75 -19.75
CA VAL A 403 19.23 19.17 -20.05
C VAL A 403 18.76 19.36 -21.50
N ALA A 404 18.81 18.31 -22.32
CA ALA A 404 18.38 18.37 -23.71
C ALA A 404 16.86 18.54 -23.84
N ASN A 405 16.40 19.79 -23.96
CA ASN A 405 15.00 20.11 -24.24
C ASN A 405 14.71 19.98 -25.74
N LEU A 406 13.55 19.42 -26.08
CA LEU A 406 13.01 19.40 -27.43
C LEU A 406 12.32 20.73 -27.76
N SER A 407 12.66 21.29 -28.92
CA SER A 407 11.90 22.39 -29.51
C SER A 407 10.85 21.81 -30.46
N LEU A 408 9.76 21.29 -29.87
CA LEU A 408 8.70 20.63 -30.63
C LEU A 408 7.91 21.62 -31.48
N GLU A 409 7.85 21.36 -32.79
CA GLU A 409 7.07 22.13 -33.75
C GLU A 409 6.24 21.20 -34.63
N MET A 410 5.06 21.67 -35.04
CA MET A 410 4.16 20.91 -35.93
C MET A 410 4.65 21.01 -37.37
N ILE A 411 5.29 19.95 -37.89
CA ILE A 411 5.99 19.97 -39.19
C ILE A 411 5.59 18.76 -40.04
N ASP A 412 5.48 18.95 -41.37
CA ASP A 412 5.35 17.83 -42.32
C ASP A 412 6.70 17.12 -42.46
N VAL A 413 6.80 15.89 -41.93
CA VAL A 413 8.08 15.14 -41.86
C VAL A 413 8.60 14.78 -43.25
N ARG A 414 7.74 14.73 -44.27
CA ARG A 414 8.19 14.57 -45.68
C ARG A 414 9.12 15.70 -46.11
N GLY A 415 8.87 16.92 -45.63
CA GLY A 415 9.72 18.07 -45.88
C GLY A 415 11.10 17.90 -45.26
N VAL A 416 11.17 17.33 -44.05
CA VAL A 416 12.42 17.02 -43.36
C VAL A 416 13.22 15.98 -44.14
N VAL A 417 12.60 14.85 -44.53
CA VAL A 417 13.26 13.80 -45.32
C VAL A 417 13.80 14.36 -46.64
N LYS A 418 13.02 15.17 -47.36
CA LYS A 418 13.45 15.80 -48.62
C LYS A 418 14.62 16.78 -48.42
N SER A 419 14.57 17.61 -47.38
CA SER A 419 15.66 18.53 -47.00
C SER A 419 16.96 17.76 -46.74
N THR A 420 16.87 16.67 -45.99
CA THR A 420 18.03 15.83 -45.67
C THR A 420 18.61 15.16 -46.92
N LEU A 421 17.77 14.68 -47.83
CA LEU A 421 18.21 14.09 -49.10
C LEU A 421 18.97 15.09 -49.97
N GLU A 422 18.51 16.33 -50.03
CA GLU A 422 19.17 17.40 -50.79
C GLU A 422 20.58 17.71 -50.25
N GLN A 423 20.78 17.59 -48.93
CA GLN A 423 22.08 17.78 -48.29
C GLN A 423 23.08 16.67 -48.60
N VAL A 424 22.64 15.42 -48.70
CA VAL A 424 23.53 14.27 -48.99
C VAL A 424 23.69 13.98 -50.49
N ARG A 425 22.92 14.67 -51.34
CA ARG A 425 22.87 14.44 -52.79
C ARG A 425 24.24 14.53 -53.47
N ALA A 426 25.04 15.56 -53.14
CA ALA A 426 26.35 15.74 -53.73
C ALA A 426 27.30 14.56 -53.44
N ILE A 427 27.24 14.03 -52.21
CA ILE A 427 28.03 12.88 -51.76
C ILE A 427 27.54 11.61 -52.45
N ALA A 428 26.21 11.42 -52.56
CA ALA A 428 25.62 10.29 -53.25
C ALA A 428 25.99 10.26 -54.74
N GLU A 429 25.97 11.42 -55.42
CA GLU A 429 26.38 11.56 -56.83
C GLU A 429 27.88 11.29 -57.02
N GLU A 430 28.74 11.71 -56.08
CA GLU A 430 30.18 11.44 -56.11
C GLU A 430 30.52 9.96 -55.92
N VAL A 431 29.76 9.26 -55.06
CA VAL A 431 29.89 7.81 -54.81
C VAL A 431 29.20 6.98 -55.92
N GLY A 432 28.30 7.58 -56.70
CA GLY A 432 27.51 6.89 -57.72
C GLY A 432 26.37 6.06 -57.13
N CYS A 433 25.88 6.41 -55.94
CA CYS A 433 24.82 5.71 -55.22
C CYS A 433 23.44 6.33 -55.56
N PRO A 434 22.53 5.61 -56.26
CA PRO A 434 21.19 6.09 -56.52
C PRO A 434 20.30 6.00 -55.27
N ILE A 435 19.63 7.09 -54.89
CA ILE A 435 18.70 7.09 -53.74
C ILE A 435 17.26 6.94 -54.24
N ILE A 436 16.56 5.91 -53.78
CA ILE A 436 15.17 5.61 -54.13
C ILE A 436 14.28 6.06 -52.97
N LEU A 437 13.28 6.89 -53.27
CA LEU A 437 12.43 7.52 -52.27
C LEU A 437 10.99 7.04 -52.39
N ASP A 438 10.47 6.46 -51.31
CA ASP A 438 9.08 6.03 -51.17
C ASP A 438 8.41 6.76 -49.98
N LEU A 439 7.67 7.82 -50.29
CA LEU A 439 6.95 8.65 -49.31
C LEU A 439 5.45 8.58 -49.53
N PRO A 440 4.63 8.74 -48.48
CA PRO A 440 3.19 8.87 -48.62
C PRO A 440 2.81 10.15 -49.38
N ASP A 441 1.76 10.04 -50.20
CA ASP A 441 1.23 11.15 -51.00
C ASP A 441 0.61 12.26 -50.12
N GLU A 442 0.08 11.90 -48.95
CA GLU A 442 -0.53 12.82 -48.00
C GLU A 442 0.49 13.44 -47.03
N PRO A 443 0.29 14.70 -46.58
CA PRO A 443 1.13 15.35 -45.58
C PRO A 443 1.07 14.64 -44.23
N VAL A 444 2.24 14.40 -43.64
CA VAL A 444 2.37 13.74 -42.33
C VAL A 444 2.88 14.76 -41.33
N SER A 445 1.94 15.47 -40.70
CA SER A 445 2.25 16.49 -39.68
C SER A 445 2.43 15.84 -38.31
N VAL A 446 3.65 15.94 -37.75
CA VAL A 446 4.01 15.41 -36.42
C VAL A 446 4.69 16.50 -35.59
N GLN A 447 4.47 16.49 -34.26
CA GLN A 447 5.15 17.43 -33.37
C GLN A 447 6.56 16.89 -33.09
N VAL A 448 7.55 17.45 -33.76
CA VAL A 448 8.95 17.01 -33.66
C VAL A 448 9.90 18.20 -33.62
N ASP A 449 11.10 18.00 -33.09
CA ASP A 449 12.22 18.91 -33.29
C ASP A 449 12.86 18.61 -34.65
N SER A 450 12.54 19.43 -35.65
CA SER A 450 12.97 19.20 -37.05
C SER A 450 14.49 19.11 -37.20
N ARG A 451 15.26 19.91 -36.44
CA ARG A 451 16.72 19.90 -36.52
C ARG A 451 17.30 18.56 -36.05
N ARG A 452 16.74 17.99 -35.00
CA ARG A 452 17.17 16.70 -34.45
C ARG A 452 16.75 15.55 -35.36
N VAL A 453 15.52 15.54 -35.85
CA VAL A 453 15.06 14.53 -36.82
C VAL A 453 15.89 14.59 -38.10
N GLU A 454 16.18 15.78 -38.62
CA GLU A 454 17.07 15.98 -39.78
C GLU A 454 18.49 15.44 -39.51
N ARG A 455 19.01 15.60 -38.30
CA ARG A 455 20.29 15.03 -37.90
C ARG A 455 20.26 13.51 -37.84
N VAL A 456 19.23 12.90 -37.24
CA VAL A 456 19.04 11.45 -37.24
C VAL A 456 19.09 10.95 -38.67
N LEU A 457 18.23 11.47 -39.54
CA LEU A 457 18.14 11.05 -40.94
C LEU A 457 19.45 11.28 -41.71
N ARG A 458 20.15 12.40 -41.48
CA ARG A 458 21.44 12.68 -42.13
C ARG A 458 22.50 11.65 -41.72
N ASN A 459 22.55 11.29 -40.44
CA ASN A 459 23.50 10.30 -39.94
C ASN A 459 23.20 8.91 -40.48
N LEU A 460 21.92 8.54 -40.59
CA LEU A 460 21.50 7.28 -41.22
C LEU A 460 21.84 7.25 -42.72
N LEU A 461 21.51 8.31 -43.46
CA LEU A 461 21.75 8.40 -44.91
C LEU A 461 23.25 8.44 -45.24
N ALA A 462 24.04 9.22 -44.50
CA ALA A 462 25.48 9.26 -44.70
C ALA A 462 26.11 7.89 -44.49
N ASN A 463 25.69 7.18 -43.43
CA ASN A 463 26.15 5.82 -43.17
C ASN A 463 25.72 4.85 -44.28
N ALA A 464 24.48 4.92 -44.74
CA ALA A 464 23.98 4.09 -45.84
C ALA A 464 24.75 4.33 -47.15
N ILE A 465 25.00 5.59 -47.52
CA ILE A 465 25.74 5.95 -48.75
C ILE A 465 27.18 5.45 -48.70
N ASP A 466 27.89 5.67 -47.58
CA ASP A 466 29.28 5.23 -47.42
C ASP A 466 29.45 3.71 -47.52
N HIS A 467 28.44 2.98 -47.06
CA HIS A 467 28.47 1.52 -46.95
C HIS A 467 27.76 0.82 -48.12
N SER A 468 27.07 1.55 -49.00
CA SER A 468 26.30 1.04 -50.15
C SER A 468 27.11 0.33 -51.24
N GLU A 469 28.43 0.56 -51.31
CA GLU A 469 29.28 0.13 -52.44
C GLU A 469 28.77 0.60 -53.82
N GLY A 470 28.08 1.74 -53.88
CA GLY A 470 27.49 2.29 -55.10
C GLY A 470 26.16 1.66 -55.51
N ARG A 471 25.63 0.72 -54.72
CA ARG A 471 24.28 0.16 -54.88
C ARG A 471 23.21 1.15 -54.39
N PRO A 472 21.93 0.99 -54.77
CA PRO A 472 20.89 1.91 -54.33
C PRO A 472 20.74 1.96 -52.81
N VAL A 473 20.25 3.10 -52.32
CA VAL A 473 19.77 3.28 -50.94
C VAL A 473 18.28 3.59 -51.00
N ASP A 474 17.46 2.77 -50.34
CA ASP A 474 16.01 2.92 -50.28
C ASP A 474 15.60 3.67 -49.01
N VAL A 475 14.79 4.72 -49.17
CA VAL A 475 14.23 5.51 -48.06
C VAL A 475 12.72 5.40 -48.10
N THR A 476 12.13 4.72 -47.12
CA THR A 476 10.68 4.53 -47.04
C THR A 476 10.11 5.18 -45.80
N MET A 477 8.98 5.88 -45.94
CA MET A 477 8.24 6.45 -44.81
C MET A 477 6.80 5.93 -44.78
N ARG A 478 6.30 5.53 -43.61
CA ARG A 478 4.90 5.14 -43.41
C ARG A 478 4.40 5.56 -42.02
N THR A 479 3.09 5.73 -41.91
CA THR A 479 2.40 5.94 -40.63
C THR A 479 1.48 4.76 -40.35
N GLY A 480 1.31 4.42 -39.08
CA GLY A 480 0.38 3.37 -38.63
C GLY A 480 0.40 3.23 -37.12
N ASP A 481 -0.70 2.74 -36.53
CA ASP A 481 -0.81 2.44 -35.09
C ASP A 481 -0.32 3.56 -34.13
N GLY A 482 -0.53 4.83 -34.48
CA GLY A 482 -0.11 5.98 -33.65
C GLY A 482 1.36 6.37 -33.80
N SER A 483 2.12 5.74 -34.71
CA SER A 483 3.53 6.02 -34.94
C SER A 483 3.87 6.33 -36.40
N LEU A 484 4.98 7.03 -36.59
CA LEU A 484 5.64 7.30 -37.85
C LEU A 484 6.93 6.47 -37.90
N ALA A 485 7.15 5.72 -38.98
CA ALA A 485 8.42 5.07 -39.23
C ALA A 485 9.09 5.59 -40.51
N VAL A 486 10.41 5.72 -40.45
CA VAL A 486 11.30 5.95 -41.59
C VAL A 486 12.35 4.85 -41.61
N THR A 487 12.43 4.09 -42.70
CA THR A 487 13.51 3.14 -42.94
C THR A 487 14.52 3.68 -43.94
N VAL A 488 15.79 3.45 -43.68
CA VAL A 488 16.91 3.68 -44.60
C VAL A 488 17.61 2.34 -44.80
N VAL A 489 17.52 1.80 -46.02
CA VAL A 489 18.08 0.49 -46.39
C VAL A 489 19.20 0.71 -47.38
N ASP A 490 20.41 0.30 -47.03
CA ASP A 490 21.50 0.13 -47.99
C ASP A 490 21.59 -1.32 -48.44
N HIS A 491 22.05 -1.53 -49.68
CA HIS A 491 22.27 -2.87 -50.24
C HIS A 491 23.76 -3.25 -50.28
N GLY A 492 24.57 -2.69 -49.37
CA GLY A 492 26.02 -2.74 -49.44
C GLY A 492 26.66 -3.86 -48.64
N VAL A 493 27.71 -3.53 -47.88
CA VAL A 493 28.50 -4.50 -47.11
C VAL A 493 27.70 -5.19 -46.00
N GLY A 494 26.66 -4.54 -45.49
CA GLY A 494 25.85 -5.01 -44.37
C GLY A 494 26.58 -5.07 -43.01
N LEU A 495 25.97 -5.79 -42.07
CA LEU A 495 26.43 -5.93 -40.67
C LEU A 495 26.71 -7.40 -40.37
N THR A 496 27.78 -7.69 -39.62
CA THR A 496 28.04 -9.05 -39.13
C THR A 496 27.15 -9.40 -37.91
N PRO A 497 26.91 -10.69 -37.61
CA PRO A 497 26.05 -11.07 -36.50
C PRO A 497 26.51 -10.47 -35.17
N GLY A 498 25.61 -9.74 -34.50
CA GLY A 498 25.90 -9.02 -33.24
C GLY A 498 26.34 -7.56 -33.42
N GLU A 499 26.71 -7.12 -34.63
CA GLU A 499 27.06 -5.71 -34.86
C GLU A 499 25.85 -4.78 -34.81
N ALA A 500 24.65 -5.28 -35.15
CA ALA A 500 23.40 -4.50 -35.11
C ALA A 500 23.08 -3.90 -33.73
N ASP A 501 23.53 -4.52 -32.64
CA ASP A 501 23.38 -3.98 -31.29
C ASP A 501 24.52 -3.01 -30.91
N LEU A 502 25.70 -3.21 -31.51
CA LEU A 502 26.91 -2.45 -31.22
C LEU A 502 27.04 -1.16 -32.05
N VAL A 503 26.38 -1.06 -33.21
CA VAL A 503 26.46 0.10 -34.12
C VAL A 503 26.02 1.42 -33.48
N PHE A 504 25.24 1.35 -32.40
CA PHE A 504 24.79 2.52 -31.65
C PHE A 504 25.70 2.88 -30.48
N ASN A 505 26.77 2.12 -30.22
CA ASN A 505 27.72 2.43 -29.16
C ASN A 505 28.63 3.59 -29.57
N ARG A 506 28.99 4.42 -28.57
CA ARG A 506 29.86 5.59 -28.77
C ARG A 506 31.24 5.15 -29.25
N PHE A 507 31.75 5.81 -30.30
CA PHE A 507 33.05 5.55 -30.94
C PHE A 507 33.20 4.16 -31.58
N TRP A 508 32.12 3.39 -31.68
CA TRP A 508 32.18 2.05 -32.24
C TRP A 508 32.29 2.09 -33.78
N ARG A 509 33.14 1.22 -34.33
CA ARG A 509 33.38 1.06 -35.78
C ARG A 509 33.72 -0.40 -36.09
N ALA A 510 33.14 -0.96 -37.17
CA ALA A 510 33.44 -2.31 -37.64
C ALA A 510 34.88 -2.46 -38.19
N ASP A 511 35.44 -1.43 -38.85
CA ASP A 511 36.85 -1.38 -39.26
C ASP A 511 37.44 0.04 -39.07
N PRO A 512 38.40 0.23 -38.15
CA PRO A 512 39.04 1.51 -37.88
C PRO A 512 39.93 2.02 -39.03
N SER A 513 40.43 1.12 -39.88
CA SER A 513 41.46 1.41 -40.90
C SER A 513 40.91 1.86 -42.26
N ARG A 514 39.60 1.68 -42.47
CA ARG A 514 38.91 2.03 -43.72
C ARG A 514 38.77 3.55 -43.85
N GLU A 515 39.38 4.13 -44.89
CA GLU A 515 39.16 5.52 -45.29
C GLU A 515 37.72 5.69 -45.78
N ARG A 516 36.90 6.46 -45.05
CA ARG A 516 35.61 6.96 -45.54
C ARG A 516 35.80 8.35 -46.13
N ARG A 517 35.08 8.66 -47.20
CA ARG A 517 35.11 9.99 -47.84
C ARG A 517 34.37 11.06 -47.01
N THR A 518 33.43 10.64 -46.16
CA THR A 518 32.63 11.48 -45.26
C THR A 518 33.20 11.64 -43.85
N GLY A 519 34.28 10.93 -43.47
CA GLY A 519 34.96 11.10 -42.18
C GLY A 519 34.07 10.88 -40.94
N GLY A 520 33.76 9.62 -40.60
CA GLY A 520 32.93 9.30 -39.43
C GLY A 520 33.69 9.13 -38.11
N THR A 521 33.17 9.73 -37.04
CA THR A 521 33.72 9.75 -35.68
C THR A 521 33.32 8.54 -34.83
N GLY A 522 32.35 7.75 -35.31
CA GLY A 522 31.67 6.72 -34.54
C GLY A 522 30.65 7.26 -33.53
N LEU A 523 30.35 8.56 -33.54
CA LEU A 523 29.33 9.18 -32.67
C LEU A 523 27.97 9.36 -33.34
N GLY A 524 27.93 9.43 -34.68
CA GLY A 524 26.71 9.80 -35.41
C GLY A 524 25.49 8.91 -35.13
N LEU A 525 25.67 7.58 -35.11
CA LEU A 525 24.58 6.64 -34.82
C LEU A 525 24.18 6.64 -33.33
N ALA A 526 25.14 6.84 -32.42
CA ALA A 526 24.85 6.99 -30.99
C ALA A 526 23.98 8.24 -30.73
N ILE A 527 24.32 9.36 -31.37
CA ILE A 527 23.53 10.59 -31.27
C ILE A 527 22.16 10.43 -31.91
N ALA A 528 22.08 9.76 -33.06
CA ALA A 528 20.81 9.47 -33.71
C ALA A 528 19.88 8.67 -32.78
N LYS A 529 20.43 7.74 -32.00
CA LYS A 529 19.68 6.96 -31.00
C LYS A 529 19.21 7.83 -29.83
N GLU A 530 20.05 8.71 -29.29
CA GLU A 530 19.66 9.65 -28.23
C GLU A 530 18.59 10.65 -28.71
N ASP A 531 18.74 11.21 -29.91
CA ASP A 531 17.74 12.11 -30.50
C ASP A 531 16.39 11.39 -30.69
N ALA A 532 16.39 10.13 -31.13
CA ALA A 532 15.17 9.33 -31.24
C ALA A 532 14.52 9.06 -29.87
N LEU A 533 15.34 8.73 -28.85
CA LEU A 533 14.87 8.47 -27.48
C LEU A 533 14.28 9.73 -26.83
N LEU A 534 14.88 10.91 -27.03
CA LEU A 534 14.32 12.18 -26.53
C LEU A 534 12.90 12.41 -27.04
N HIS A 535 12.62 12.05 -28.29
CA HIS A 535 11.29 12.17 -28.91
C HIS A 535 10.30 11.07 -28.46
N GLY A 536 10.67 10.20 -27.51
CA GLY A 536 9.87 9.04 -27.12
C GLY A 536 9.83 7.93 -28.19
N GLY A 537 10.73 8.00 -29.17
CA GLY A 537 10.84 7.07 -30.27
C GLY A 537 11.84 5.94 -30.04
N ARG A 538 12.06 5.14 -31.08
CA ARG A 538 13.02 4.04 -31.13
C ARG A 538 13.85 4.15 -32.41
N LEU A 539 15.13 3.81 -32.31
CA LEU A 539 16.02 3.65 -33.46
C LEU A 539 16.62 2.25 -33.42
N GLU A 540 16.41 1.48 -34.49
CA GLU A 540 16.77 0.06 -34.57
C GLU A 540 17.58 -0.19 -35.86
N ALA A 541 18.40 -1.24 -35.84
CA ALA A 541 19.19 -1.66 -36.98
C ALA A 541 19.12 -3.18 -37.16
N THR A 542 19.19 -3.63 -38.40
CA THR A 542 19.44 -5.02 -38.78
C THR A 542 20.34 -5.04 -40.01
N GLY A 543 21.02 -6.14 -40.28
CA GLY A 543 21.84 -6.27 -41.48
C GLY A 543 22.37 -7.67 -41.68
N GLU A 544 22.70 -7.98 -42.93
CA GLU A 544 23.31 -9.24 -43.31
C GLU A 544 24.55 -8.98 -44.18
N PRO A 545 25.68 -9.66 -43.93
CA PRO A 545 26.91 -9.43 -44.69
C PRO A 545 26.73 -9.65 -46.19
N GLY A 546 27.08 -8.64 -46.99
CA GLY A 546 26.99 -8.64 -48.46
C GLY A 546 25.59 -8.42 -49.04
N VAL A 547 24.56 -8.39 -48.20
CA VAL A 547 23.17 -8.07 -48.58
C VAL A 547 22.87 -6.60 -48.31
N GLY A 548 23.27 -6.09 -47.14
CA GLY A 548 23.05 -4.69 -46.76
C GLY A 548 22.61 -4.51 -45.31
N ALA A 549 22.27 -3.28 -44.93
CA ALA A 549 21.73 -2.95 -43.61
C ALA A 549 20.47 -2.09 -43.70
N CYS A 550 19.57 -2.27 -42.74
CA CYS A 550 18.33 -1.51 -42.60
C CYS A 550 18.30 -0.82 -41.25
N PHE A 551 18.18 0.50 -41.27
CA PHE A 551 17.99 1.33 -40.09
C PHE A 551 16.56 1.85 -40.05
N ARG A 552 15.88 1.67 -38.92
CA ARG A 552 14.47 2.07 -38.73
C ARG A 552 14.35 3.06 -37.60
N LEU A 553 13.96 4.29 -37.93
CA LEU A 553 13.53 5.31 -36.97
C LEU A 553 12.02 5.21 -36.80
N THR A 554 11.55 5.06 -35.56
CA THR A 554 10.11 5.11 -35.23
C THR A 554 9.85 6.20 -34.21
N LEU A 555 8.93 7.12 -34.50
CA LEU A 555 8.56 8.25 -33.64
C LEU A 555 7.05 8.19 -33.34
N PRO A 556 6.60 8.61 -32.14
CA PRO A 556 5.16 8.74 -31.87
C PRO A 556 4.58 9.93 -32.66
N LEU A 557 3.31 9.82 -33.07
CA LEU A 557 2.61 10.92 -33.75
C LEU A 557 2.25 12.06 -32.78
N GLU A 558 2.00 11.72 -31.51
CA GLU A 558 1.74 12.67 -30.43
C GLU A 558 2.85 12.59 -29.35
N PRO A 559 3.39 13.72 -28.89
CA PRO A 559 4.40 13.71 -27.84
C PRO A 559 3.87 13.08 -26.54
N GLY A 560 4.59 12.11 -26.00
CA GLY A 560 4.25 11.43 -24.74
C GLY A 560 3.47 10.12 -24.89
N GLU A 561 3.06 9.73 -26.10
CA GLU A 561 2.57 8.38 -26.36
C GLU A 561 3.75 7.40 -26.54
N GLU A 562 3.61 6.19 -25.99
CA GLU A 562 4.59 5.12 -26.19
C GLU A 562 4.43 4.46 -27.56
N VAL A 563 5.54 4.36 -28.30
CA VAL A 563 5.59 3.60 -29.56
C VAL A 563 5.47 2.09 -29.27
N ARG A 564 4.30 1.52 -29.58
CA ARG A 564 3.98 0.09 -29.38
C ARG A 564 4.33 -0.80 -30.59
N SER A 565 4.12 -0.29 -31.80
CA SER A 565 4.42 -0.97 -33.05
C SER A 565 5.03 0.02 -34.05
N SER A 566 5.82 -0.51 -34.99
CA SER A 566 6.36 0.25 -36.12
C SER A 566 5.63 -0.16 -37.40
N PRO A 567 5.13 0.80 -38.21
CA PRO A 567 4.40 0.50 -39.45
C PRO A 567 5.30 -0.02 -40.58
N LEU A 568 6.62 -0.02 -40.41
CA LEU A 568 7.58 -0.58 -41.37
C LEU A 568 8.33 -1.77 -40.77
N PRO A 569 8.56 -2.86 -41.53
CA PRO A 569 9.38 -3.98 -41.07
C PRO A 569 10.85 -3.58 -40.92
N LEU A 570 11.58 -4.31 -40.07
CA LEU A 570 13.04 -4.17 -39.89
C LEU A 570 13.70 -5.38 -40.56
N GLU A 571 13.78 -5.33 -41.88
CA GLU A 571 14.29 -6.43 -42.72
C GLU A 571 15.16 -5.89 -43.86
N VAL A 572 16.09 -6.70 -44.35
CA VAL A 572 16.87 -6.44 -45.57
C VAL A 572 16.43 -7.47 -46.61
N HIS A 573 15.97 -7.04 -47.78
CA HIS A 573 15.51 -7.95 -48.83
C HIS A 573 16.60 -8.16 -49.89
N PRO A 574 16.99 -9.40 -50.21
CA PRO A 574 18.04 -9.70 -51.19
C PRO A 574 17.67 -9.44 -52.66
N GLU A 575 16.43 -9.00 -52.98
CA GLU A 575 15.88 -9.02 -54.34
C GLU A 575 15.52 -7.65 -54.98
N SER A 576 15.81 -6.50 -54.37
CA SER A 576 15.40 -5.19 -54.92
C SER A 576 16.28 -4.63 -56.07
N ALA A 577 17.26 -5.37 -56.57
CA ALA A 577 17.95 -5.04 -57.82
C ALA A 577 17.08 -5.45 -59.03
N VAL A 578 16.26 -4.54 -59.55
CA VAL A 578 15.44 -4.79 -60.76
C VAL A 578 16.32 -5.21 -61.95
N PRO A 579 15.95 -6.25 -62.72
CA PRO A 579 16.75 -6.75 -63.84
C PRO A 579 16.60 -5.88 -65.10
N ALA A 580 17.70 -5.68 -65.82
CA ALA A 580 17.68 -5.18 -67.19
C ALA A 580 16.98 -6.22 -68.08
N GLY A 581 15.85 -5.84 -68.68
CA GLY A 581 15.08 -6.71 -69.59
C GLY A 581 15.82 -6.96 -70.91
N GLU A 582 16.07 -8.23 -71.21
CA GLU A 582 16.42 -8.71 -72.55
C GLU A 582 15.16 -9.18 -73.27
N ASP A 583 14.83 -8.52 -74.38
CA ASP A 583 13.91 -9.04 -75.39
C ASP A 583 14.51 -8.72 -76.78
N ALA A 584 15.37 -9.63 -77.27
CA ALA A 584 15.77 -9.70 -78.67
C ALA A 584 16.26 -11.12 -79.04
N PRO A 585 15.90 -11.66 -80.22
CA PRO A 585 15.86 -13.09 -80.48
C PRO A 585 17.18 -13.70 -80.99
N VAL A 586 17.31 -15.00 -80.68
CA VAL A 586 18.38 -15.95 -81.02
C VAL A 586 18.53 -16.25 -82.53
N VAL A 587 19.77 -16.25 -83.04
CA VAL A 587 20.27 -17.13 -84.14
C VAL A 587 21.81 -17.30 -83.99
N PRO A 588 22.50 -18.32 -84.57
CA PRO A 588 23.23 -19.35 -83.82
C PRO A 588 24.76 -19.41 -84.08
N GLU A 589 25.41 -20.28 -83.30
CA GLU A 589 26.85 -20.61 -83.21
C GLU A 589 27.63 -20.80 -84.52
N LEU A 590 28.93 -20.45 -84.47
CA LEU A 590 30.04 -21.11 -85.19
C LEU A 590 31.31 -21.16 -84.29
N PRO A 591 32.25 -22.10 -84.54
CA PRO A 591 33.04 -22.80 -83.50
C PRO A 591 34.45 -22.26 -83.20
N GLU A 592 35.02 -22.83 -82.13
CA GLU A 592 36.36 -22.70 -81.53
C GLU A 592 37.56 -22.54 -82.49
N TYR A 593 38.57 -21.80 -82.01
CA TYR A 593 39.99 -22.05 -82.28
C TYR A 593 40.83 -21.90 -80.98
N PRO A 594 41.95 -22.65 -80.84
CA PRO A 594 42.58 -22.97 -79.56
C PRO A 594 43.70 -22.01 -79.16
N ALA A 595 44.10 -22.14 -77.89
CA ALA A 595 45.20 -21.42 -77.24
C ALA A 595 46.60 -21.71 -77.83
N PRO A 596 47.56 -20.82 -77.56
CA PRO A 596 48.94 -21.18 -77.20
C PRO A 596 49.25 -20.68 -75.78
N ALA A 597 49.73 -21.49 -74.83
CA ALA A 597 51.01 -22.21 -74.72
C ALA A 597 52.24 -21.29 -74.47
N ASP A 598 52.73 -21.42 -73.23
CA ASP A 598 54.13 -21.45 -72.75
C ASP A 598 54.82 -20.21 -72.13
N ALA A 599 55.54 -20.57 -71.05
CA ALA A 599 56.66 -19.95 -70.32
C ALA A 599 56.32 -18.91 -69.23
N ASP A 600 56.82 -18.98 -67.99
CA ASP A 600 57.73 -19.92 -67.33
C ASP A 600 57.61 -19.76 -65.80
N ALA A 601 57.76 -20.87 -65.09
CA ALA A 601 57.85 -20.93 -63.64
C ALA A 601 59.30 -20.69 -63.16
N VAL A 602 59.45 -20.01 -62.02
CA VAL A 602 60.64 -20.13 -61.17
C VAL A 602 60.18 -20.36 -59.73
N ASP A 603 60.48 -21.56 -59.25
CA ASP A 603 60.46 -22.03 -57.87
C ASP A 603 61.87 -21.92 -57.28
N VAL A 604 62.01 -21.40 -56.06
CA VAL A 604 62.97 -21.93 -55.08
C VAL A 604 62.45 -21.70 -53.65
N SER A 605 62.12 -22.82 -53.00
CA SER A 605 61.93 -23.03 -51.56
C SER A 605 63.12 -22.65 -50.66
N ALA A 606 62.87 -22.24 -49.42
CA ALA A 606 63.79 -22.47 -48.29
C ALA A 606 63.02 -22.59 -46.95
N HIS A 607 63.21 -23.75 -46.32
CA HIS A 607 62.79 -24.16 -44.97
C HIS A 607 63.38 -23.29 -43.85
N VAL A 608 62.75 -23.29 -42.66
CA VAL A 608 63.27 -23.91 -41.41
C VAL A 608 62.16 -23.96 -40.34
N ASP A 609 62.23 -25.03 -39.56
CA ASP A 609 61.28 -25.66 -38.66
C ASP A 609 60.91 -24.92 -37.35
N ALA A 610 59.76 -25.35 -36.83
CA ALA A 610 59.31 -25.19 -35.46
C ALA A 610 60.07 -26.13 -34.50
N ALA A 611 60.81 -25.56 -33.52
CA ALA A 611 61.20 -26.22 -32.27
C ALA A 611 61.96 -25.25 -31.33
N GLU A 612 61.30 -24.22 -30.76
CA GLU A 612 61.88 -23.48 -29.62
C GLU A 612 60.86 -22.57 -28.88
N ALA A 613 59.85 -23.13 -28.22
CA ALA A 613 59.00 -22.36 -27.30
C ALA A 613 58.29 -23.24 -26.24
N ALA A 614 59.02 -24.20 -25.66
CA ALA A 614 58.52 -24.99 -24.54
C ALA A 614 59.65 -25.28 -23.54
N GLU A 615 60.05 -24.28 -22.77
CA GLU A 615 60.76 -24.45 -21.49
C GLU A 615 60.77 -23.12 -20.71
N ALA A 616 59.70 -22.88 -19.94
CA ALA A 616 59.71 -22.03 -18.74
C ALA A 616 58.35 -22.19 -18.01
N PHE A 617 58.15 -23.36 -17.42
CA PHE A 617 57.22 -23.54 -16.30
C PHE A 617 57.95 -23.07 -15.02
N GLU A 618 57.22 -22.46 -14.09
CA GLU A 618 57.58 -22.24 -12.67
C GLU A 618 58.78 -21.34 -12.34
N ALA A 619 58.50 -20.10 -11.94
CA ALA A 619 58.84 -19.60 -10.60
C ALA A 619 58.35 -18.15 -10.37
N MET A 620 57.67 -17.98 -9.23
CA MET A 620 57.52 -16.74 -8.44
C MET A 620 56.55 -15.67 -8.98
N ASP A 621 55.32 -15.57 -8.49
CA ASP A 621 54.87 -15.15 -7.14
C ASP A 621 54.76 -13.62 -6.99
N THR A 622 53.55 -13.21 -6.58
CA THR A 622 53.14 -11.94 -5.97
C THR A 622 53.71 -10.60 -6.47
N MET A 623 52.92 -9.83 -7.24
CA MET A 623 52.81 -8.38 -7.03
C MET A 623 51.63 -7.74 -7.79
N ASN A 624 50.86 -6.92 -7.07
CA ASN A 624 50.06 -5.78 -7.50
C ASN A 624 48.67 -5.98 -8.17
N VAL A 625 47.70 -6.38 -7.36
CA VAL A 625 46.29 -5.96 -7.52
C VAL A 625 46.01 -4.82 -6.54
N VAL A 626 46.56 -3.63 -6.79
CA VAL A 626 46.23 -2.40 -6.03
C VAL A 626 46.03 -1.16 -6.92
N ASP A 627 46.38 -1.17 -8.21
CA ASP A 627 46.31 0.05 -9.05
C ASP A 627 45.03 0.22 -9.89
N ALA A 628 44.00 -0.62 -9.73
CA ALA A 628 42.80 -0.54 -10.58
C ALA A 628 41.60 0.22 -9.98
N TYR A 629 41.57 0.54 -8.69
CA TYR A 629 40.46 1.29 -8.09
C TYR A 629 40.96 2.24 -7.00
N GLY A 630 41.26 3.47 -7.40
CA GLY A 630 41.53 4.54 -6.45
C GLY A 630 40.24 4.94 -5.73
N GLY A 631 40.24 4.79 -4.41
CA GLY A 631 39.37 5.55 -3.52
C GLY A 631 38.48 4.73 -2.58
N PHE A 632 39.06 3.98 -1.64
CA PHE A 632 38.42 3.67 -0.35
C PHE A 632 39.52 3.40 0.69
N GLU A 633 39.88 4.43 1.46
CA GLU A 633 40.64 4.23 2.71
C GLU A 633 39.67 3.69 3.77
N GLY A 634 39.93 2.49 4.33
CA GLY A 634 39.26 2.09 5.57
C GLY A 634 39.09 0.61 5.90
N PHE A 635 39.44 -0.35 5.03
CA PHE A 635 39.27 -1.78 5.35
C PHE A 635 40.60 -2.46 5.64
N THR A 636 40.61 -3.26 6.71
CA THR A 636 41.77 -4.09 7.06
C THR A 636 41.79 -5.37 6.21
N GLU A 637 42.98 -5.89 5.91
CA GLU A 637 43.21 -7.07 5.06
C GLU A 637 42.45 -8.33 5.56
N GLU A 638 42.12 -8.36 6.85
CA GLU A 638 41.37 -9.43 7.51
C GLU A 638 39.86 -9.37 7.21
N GLU A 639 39.30 -8.18 6.96
CA GLU A 639 37.88 -7.98 6.63
C GLU A 639 37.58 -8.37 5.18
N VAL A 640 38.50 -8.07 4.26
CA VAL A 640 38.38 -8.45 2.84
C VAL A 640 38.46 -9.98 2.68
N ARG A 641 39.34 -10.64 3.44
CA ARG A 641 39.48 -12.10 3.43
C ARG A 641 38.21 -12.80 3.94
N LYS A 642 37.57 -12.25 4.97
CA LYS A 642 36.33 -12.79 5.54
C LYS A 642 35.13 -12.64 4.60
N ALA A 643 35.04 -11.53 3.87
CA ALA A 643 33.97 -11.31 2.89
C ALA A 643 34.08 -12.25 1.67
N LEU A 644 35.31 -12.60 1.27
CA LEU A 644 35.57 -13.57 0.21
C LEU A 644 35.29 -15.02 0.63
N GLU A 645 35.51 -15.37 1.90
CA GLU A 645 35.09 -16.67 2.46
C GLU A 645 33.56 -16.80 2.54
N GLU A 646 32.84 -15.73 2.94
CA GLU A 646 31.36 -15.73 3.01
C GLU A 646 30.67 -15.81 1.63
N ALA A 647 31.31 -15.27 0.59
CA ALA A 647 30.79 -15.32 -0.79
C ALA A 647 30.97 -16.71 -1.44
N ALA A 648 31.94 -17.50 -0.99
CA ALA A 648 32.19 -18.85 -1.52
C ALA A 648 31.22 -19.92 -0.97
N ASP A 649 30.50 -19.63 0.12
CA ASP A 649 29.56 -20.55 0.78
C ASP A 649 28.10 -20.42 0.26
N MET A 650 27.81 -19.54 -0.70
CA MET A 650 26.44 -19.27 -1.18
C MET A 650 26.03 -19.99 -2.48
N ASP A 651 26.89 -20.78 -3.12
CA ASP A 651 26.63 -21.39 -4.44
C ASP A 651 26.09 -22.84 -4.40
N GLU A 652 25.61 -23.33 -3.26
CA GLU A 652 25.08 -24.69 -3.15
C GLU A 652 23.68 -24.69 -2.53
N TYR A 653 22.62 -24.35 -3.29
CA TYR A 653 21.23 -24.84 -3.16
C TYR A 653 20.35 -24.19 -4.25
N ASP A 654 20.00 -24.95 -5.30
CA ASP A 654 18.61 -25.17 -5.76
C ASP A 654 18.56 -25.74 -7.20
N GLU A 655 18.21 -27.03 -7.29
CA GLU A 655 17.68 -27.69 -8.49
C GLU A 655 16.49 -28.59 -8.06
N TYR A 656 15.45 -28.65 -8.92
CA TYR A 656 14.17 -29.42 -8.87
C TYR A 656 13.02 -28.82 -8.04
N ASP A 657 11.79 -28.60 -8.53
CA ASP A 657 11.02 -29.27 -9.59
C ASP A 657 9.93 -28.36 -10.20
N GLU A 658 9.70 -28.53 -11.51
CA GLU A 658 8.52 -28.09 -12.27
C GLU A 658 7.34 -29.06 -12.06
N HIS A 659 6.11 -28.53 -11.96
CA HIS A 659 4.96 -29.05 -12.74
C HIS A 659 3.73 -28.12 -12.71
N ASP A 660 3.18 -27.96 -13.93
CA ASP A 660 1.90 -27.44 -14.41
C ASP A 660 0.67 -27.47 -13.48
N ASP A 661 -0.21 -26.46 -13.53
CA ASP A 661 -1.30 -26.37 -14.52
C ASP A 661 -2.28 -25.19 -14.25
N ASN A 662 -2.45 -24.36 -15.28
CA ASN A 662 -3.67 -23.71 -15.80
C ASN A 662 -4.79 -23.09 -14.94
N ALA A 663 -5.16 -21.87 -15.40
CA ALA A 663 -6.48 -21.24 -15.50
C ALA A 663 -7.18 -20.67 -14.24
N ASP A 664 -7.31 -19.33 -14.18
CA ASP A 664 -8.65 -18.70 -14.32
C ASP A 664 -8.53 -17.22 -14.73
N ASN A 665 -9.52 -16.82 -15.51
CA ASN A 665 -9.66 -15.60 -16.29
C ASN A 665 -10.72 -14.68 -15.61
N GLY A 666 -10.60 -13.36 -15.72
CA GLY A 666 -11.65 -12.41 -15.31
C GLY A 666 -11.07 -11.08 -14.82
N ASP A 667 -10.90 -10.06 -15.66
CA ASP A 667 -11.90 -9.19 -16.32
C ASP A 667 -12.43 -8.05 -15.43
N ASN A 668 -12.45 -6.86 -16.07
CA ASN A 668 -12.87 -5.51 -15.67
C ASN A 668 -11.87 -4.67 -14.83
N GLY A 669 -11.44 -3.48 -15.26
CA GLY A 669 -11.93 -2.59 -16.31
C GLY A 669 -12.58 -1.34 -15.72
N ASP A 670 -11.93 -0.20 -15.99
CA ASP A 670 -12.51 1.05 -16.49
C ASP A 670 -13.04 2.16 -15.54
N ASN A 671 -12.77 3.38 -16.03
CA ASN A 671 -13.18 4.75 -15.68
C ASN A 671 -12.50 5.44 -14.49
N GLY A 672 -11.97 6.67 -14.61
CA GLY A 672 -12.17 7.70 -15.63
C GLY A 672 -12.65 9.01 -15.00
N ASP A 673 -11.86 10.06 -15.22
CA ASP A 673 -12.32 11.41 -15.60
C ASP A 673 -12.66 12.50 -14.54
N ASN A 674 -12.05 13.66 -14.82
CA ASN A 674 -12.45 15.06 -14.65
C ASN A 674 -12.55 15.78 -13.28
N GLY A 675 -11.96 16.99 -13.28
CA GLY A 675 -12.59 18.16 -12.66
C GLY A 675 -11.66 19.21 -12.01
N GLU A 676 -11.50 20.31 -12.74
CA GLU A 676 -11.05 21.66 -12.35
C GLU A 676 -11.40 22.11 -10.91
N ASP A 677 -10.53 22.91 -10.28
CA ASP A 677 -10.92 24.23 -9.78
C ASP A 677 -9.71 25.12 -9.44
N ARG A 678 -9.74 26.33 -10.03
CA ARG A 678 -8.92 27.52 -9.74
C ARG A 678 -9.54 28.30 -8.56
N GLU A 679 -8.83 29.34 -8.10
CA GLU A 679 -9.18 30.37 -7.08
C GLU A 679 -8.73 29.99 -5.64
N ASP A 680 -7.97 30.78 -4.87
CA ASP A 680 -7.79 32.23 -4.83
C ASP A 680 -6.42 32.66 -4.25
N ARG A 681 -5.93 33.79 -4.78
CA ARG A 681 -5.01 34.73 -4.12
C ARG A 681 -5.79 35.56 -3.10
N GLU A 682 -5.25 35.78 -1.90
CA GLU A 682 -5.04 37.12 -1.32
C GLU A 682 -4.37 37.07 0.06
N ASP A 683 -3.29 37.87 0.17
CA ASP A 683 -2.89 38.74 1.28
C ASP A 683 -2.81 38.24 2.74
N ARG A 684 -1.60 38.31 3.33
CA ARG A 684 -1.09 39.47 4.12
C ARG A 684 -0.09 39.04 5.21
N HIS A 685 1.07 39.70 5.16
CA HIS A 685 1.92 40.12 6.28
C HIS A 685 1.30 40.05 7.69
N GLU A 686 1.94 39.32 8.59
CA GLU A 686 2.64 39.82 9.79
C GLU A 686 3.60 38.75 10.34
#